data_AF-A0A8S2TVR6-F1
#
_entry.id   AF-A0A8S2TVR6-F1
#
_cell.length_a   1.000
_cell.length_b   1.000
_cell.length_c   1.000
_cell.angle_alpha   90.00
_cell.angle_beta   90.00
_cell.angle_gamma   90.00
#
_symmetry.space_group_name_H-M   'P 1'
#
loop_
_entity.id
_entity.type
_entity.pdbx_description
1 polymer ?
#
loop_
_entity_poly.entity_id
_entity_poly.type
_entity_poly.pdbx_seq_one_letter_code
_entity_poly.pdbx_strand_id
1 'polypeptide(L)'
;MIPELRTAILNTDTADKHDLILYELKRMFAYLLESERRSYNPKSFCKVYTMDGLQSLNTGDQKDMTEFFTDLITKLEEMSDDLKQLVRDLFCGILTNIVISFDCPHISRKLEEFYTVRCQVADMKDVHESLAELTVKDTLEGDNMYTCSKCSKKVRAEKRVCFRKLPKILCLNTMRYTFNMVTMQREKVNTLFQFPMQLDMSGYMETNLIDKNKLIGDGNPEHDEEKDSESTSKYPPASPSSGNDSHLFELIGVTVHTGTAEGGHYYSFIRERVKRSTDNNNFSTNADLLLDNQQQCQQHRWYLFNDAEVKQFDPSQIANECFGGEITSKGYDQGSDRFLDFQFEKTHSAYMLFYERIDTPSTITTTSNIPTLQLKDSIPYAIPKDISDWIWEDNRRFVRDRHLFDHHYFTFMWTLCHHPAPVNTLVIKQDDQQEHVDKSGSITESYDMLPMQLAITFVFETYIHAKDKPTMTGWVEYLCKQFTACKPVAVWFLAHMTRDDTWLTKVLVRCPNHTIRHMFARVLIDVLHKSRFRDSSNEDSLVVQQFIHKYLLIISEGGARLSIRYMSEYFVFLHDFARNGIDECYLLLDCLCIQQLITFYMLHRGRQPKQSSSNNNNNDDGNTSSDDENQSSTNLLMTTNAIDDDIIPLNTIRLPANNNLNRPGIFEKMFPLIALLLETERTRSNLENFDLHLLVENDFAFIQQQILDNINLKATAHIIQLICYKNDVYANKIVNLLSQWITNYKNDMNSVQALFKVLTYLIEQNPNNITNENNDQQQILSTLNLDKNWCDFASLIVIRIGKLIDICPTQVFEWFNNVVNKSSIIHRWIYNNIKQWLKPYLLYNTYTKVRTLIAQLLVALVPSAIFRQTYRTGKYFLNLSKQQLASATQTTATHGTITSLLTLNQQVIKNRIVFLSTY
;
A
#
# COMPACT_ATOMS: atom_id res chain seq x y z
N MET A 1 34.46 1.62 -3.76
CA MET A 1 35.47 0.54 -3.63
C MET A 1 36.89 1.01 -3.99
N ILE A 2 37.29 2.24 -3.65
CA ILE A 2 38.67 2.72 -3.78
C ILE A 2 39.17 2.95 -2.34
N PRO A 3 39.89 1.99 -1.73
CA PRO A 3 40.19 2.02 -0.30
C PRO A 3 41.04 3.23 0.11
N GLU A 4 41.98 3.65 -0.74
CA GLU A 4 42.85 4.80 -0.51
C GLU A 4 42.03 6.10 -0.35
N LEU A 5 41.15 6.39 -1.31
CA LEU A 5 40.26 7.55 -1.27
C LEU A 5 39.31 7.52 -0.07
N ARG A 6 38.69 6.36 0.20
CA ARG A 6 37.77 6.21 1.34
C ARG A 6 38.47 6.49 2.66
N THR A 7 39.68 5.97 2.83
CA THR A 7 40.45 6.13 4.07
C THR A 7 40.88 7.58 4.25
N ALA A 8 41.32 8.24 3.18
CA ALA A 8 41.64 9.65 3.23
C ALA A 8 40.44 10.50 3.66
N ILE A 9 39.27 10.28 3.05
CA ILE A 9 38.03 11.02 3.40
C ILE A 9 37.64 10.81 4.86
N LEU A 10 37.78 9.59 5.40
CA LEU A 10 37.47 9.31 6.81
C LEU A 10 38.45 10.02 7.76
N ASN A 11 39.73 10.11 7.39
CA ASN A 11 40.80 10.68 8.21
C ASN A 11 40.94 12.22 8.10
N THR A 12 40.30 12.88 7.12
CA THR A 12 40.40 14.34 6.96
C THR A 12 39.65 15.08 8.07
N ASP A 13 40.32 15.66 9.07
CA ASP A 13 39.65 16.26 10.24
C ASP A 13 38.88 17.56 9.95
N THR A 14 39.41 18.44 9.09
CA THR A 14 38.79 19.75 8.73
C THR A 14 38.91 20.01 7.23
N ALA A 15 37.87 20.55 6.59
CA ALA A 15 37.94 21.01 5.21
C ALA A 15 38.13 22.53 5.15
N ASP A 16 38.87 23.01 4.16
CA ASP A 16 39.00 24.45 3.87
C ASP A 16 37.71 25.00 3.25
N LYS A 17 37.01 24.16 2.47
CA LYS A 17 35.73 24.44 1.83
C LYS A 17 34.84 23.19 1.87
N HIS A 18 33.53 23.39 1.82
CA HIS A 18 32.52 22.30 1.73
C HIS A 18 32.49 21.33 2.93
N ASP A 19 32.74 21.82 4.17
CA ASP A 19 32.76 21.01 5.41
C ASP A 19 31.53 20.10 5.57
N LEU A 20 30.33 20.62 5.31
CA LEU A 20 29.09 19.85 5.45
C LEU A 20 29.04 18.68 4.46
N ILE A 21 29.56 18.85 3.24
CA ILE A 21 29.62 17.78 2.24
C ILE A 21 30.63 16.71 2.70
N LEU A 22 31.79 17.12 3.23
CA LEU A 22 32.76 16.18 3.78
C LEU A 22 32.16 15.37 4.93
N TYR A 23 31.44 16.00 5.86
CA TYR A 23 30.76 15.32 6.96
C TYR A 23 29.74 14.29 6.47
N GLU A 24 28.89 14.64 5.50
CA GLU A 24 27.92 13.70 4.92
C GLU A 24 28.60 12.55 4.15
N LEU A 25 29.72 12.80 3.45
CA LEU A 25 30.52 11.77 2.80
C LEU A 25 31.14 10.80 3.81
N LYS A 26 31.70 11.32 4.92
CA LYS A 26 32.20 10.51 6.03
C LYS A 26 31.09 9.64 6.60
N ARG A 27 29.91 10.23 6.85
CA ARG A 27 28.76 9.52 7.40
C ARG A 27 28.30 8.39 6.47
N MET A 28 28.23 8.66 5.17
CA MET A 28 27.90 7.67 4.15
C MET A 28 28.92 6.51 4.11
N PHE A 29 30.23 6.81 4.06
CA PHE A 29 31.24 5.76 4.00
C PHE A 29 31.36 4.95 5.30
N ALA A 30 31.24 5.59 6.46
CA ALA A 30 31.20 4.89 7.75
C ALA A 30 29.98 3.96 7.83
N TYR A 31 28.81 4.42 7.38
CA TYR A 31 27.60 3.61 7.36
C TYR A 31 27.73 2.40 6.43
N LEU A 32 28.29 2.58 5.23
CA LEU A 32 28.53 1.48 4.28
C LEU A 32 29.58 0.47 4.77
N LEU A 33 30.38 0.82 5.78
CA LEU A 33 31.37 -0.05 6.40
C LEU A 33 30.81 -0.84 7.60
N GLU A 34 30.10 -0.15 8.51
CA GLU A 34 29.75 -0.68 9.83
C GLU A 34 28.25 -1.01 10.02
N SER A 35 27.37 -0.59 9.09
CA SER A 35 25.94 -0.85 9.23
C SER A 35 25.57 -2.29 8.85
N GLU A 36 24.65 -2.87 9.61
CA GLU A 36 24.03 -4.17 9.34
C GLU A 36 22.85 -4.08 8.35
N ARG A 37 22.44 -2.86 8.00
CA ARG A 37 21.38 -2.64 7.01
C ARG A 37 21.92 -2.82 5.59
N ARG A 38 21.02 -3.25 4.70
CA ARG A 38 21.37 -3.56 3.30
C ARG A 38 21.73 -2.35 2.46
N SER A 39 21.24 -1.16 2.81
CA SER A 39 21.40 0.04 2.00
C SER A 39 21.44 1.31 2.85
N TYR A 40 22.16 2.31 2.34
CA TYR A 40 22.19 3.66 2.89
C TYR A 40 21.22 4.57 2.13
N ASN A 41 20.54 5.46 2.85
CA ASN A 41 19.68 6.47 2.24
C ASN A 41 20.43 7.81 2.11
N PRO A 42 20.77 8.28 0.90
CA PRO A 42 21.58 9.49 0.69
C PRO A 42 20.79 10.80 0.79
N LYS A 43 19.52 10.79 1.24
CA LYS A 43 18.69 12.02 1.33
C LYS A 43 19.35 13.19 2.05
N SER A 44 20.10 12.94 3.13
CA SER A 44 20.82 14.02 3.83
C SER A 44 21.96 14.61 3.00
N PHE A 45 22.71 13.75 2.29
CA PHE A 45 23.75 14.17 1.38
C PHE A 45 23.16 15.02 0.24
N CYS A 46 22.03 14.58 -0.35
CA CYS A 46 21.36 15.34 -1.41
C CYS A 46 20.88 16.73 -0.95
N LYS A 47 20.50 16.90 0.32
CA LYS A 47 20.10 18.21 0.88
C LYS A 47 21.27 19.20 0.97
N VAL A 48 22.48 18.70 1.21
CA VAL A 48 23.68 19.52 1.43
C VAL A 48 24.46 19.75 0.12
N TYR A 49 24.45 18.76 -0.77
CA TYR A 49 25.23 18.81 -2.00
C TYR A 49 24.61 19.77 -3.03
N THR A 50 25.42 20.67 -3.60
CA THR A 50 24.98 21.68 -4.57
C THR A 50 25.88 21.69 -5.82
N MET A 51 25.38 21.29 -7.00
CA MET A 51 26.17 21.34 -8.25
C MET A 51 26.45 22.78 -8.71
N ASP A 52 25.40 23.61 -8.79
CA ASP A 52 25.49 24.97 -9.36
C ASP A 52 25.68 26.08 -8.30
N GLY A 53 26.05 25.71 -7.07
CA GLY A 53 26.23 26.62 -5.93
C GLY A 53 24.96 27.35 -5.44
N LEU A 54 23.81 27.17 -6.10
CA LEU A 54 22.56 27.91 -5.82
C LEU A 54 21.44 27.05 -5.23
N GLN A 55 21.39 25.75 -5.55
CA GLN A 55 20.31 24.86 -5.09
C GLN A 55 20.82 23.47 -4.72
N SER A 56 20.25 22.90 -3.66
CA SER A 56 20.46 21.51 -3.24
C SER A 56 19.96 20.53 -4.30
N LEU A 57 20.52 19.32 -4.37
CA LEU A 57 20.06 18.29 -5.29
C LEU A 57 18.58 17.95 -5.05
N ASN A 58 17.76 18.15 -6.08
CA ASN A 58 16.39 17.66 -6.12
C ASN A 58 16.40 16.17 -6.44
N THR A 59 15.89 15.35 -5.52
CA THR A 59 15.87 13.88 -5.67
C THR A 59 14.90 13.37 -6.74
N GLY A 60 14.05 14.24 -7.31
CA GLY A 60 13.18 13.92 -8.44
C GLY A 60 13.84 14.11 -9.82
N ASP A 61 14.97 14.79 -9.88
CA ASP A 61 15.62 15.15 -11.15
C ASP A 61 16.71 14.12 -11.50
N GLN A 62 16.72 13.68 -12.76
CA GLN A 62 17.79 12.83 -13.28
C GLN A 62 19.02 13.67 -13.60
N LYS A 63 20.21 13.15 -13.27
CA LYS A 63 21.49 13.83 -13.51
C LYS A 63 22.42 12.94 -14.33
N ASP A 64 23.26 13.58 -15.15
CA ASP A 64 24.32 12.88 -15.87
C ASP A 64 25.41 12.46 -14.90
N MET A 65 25.79 11.19 -14.95
CA MET A 65 26.75 10.63 -14.01
C MET A 65 28.17 11.16 -14.24
N THR A 66 28.58 11.45 -15.47
CA THR A 66 29.93 11.97 -15.76
C THR A 66 30.06 13.42 -15.27
N GLU A 67 29.01 14.21 -15.46
CA GLU A 67 28.92 15.57 -14.91
C GLU A 67 29.01 15.55 -13.39
N PHE A 68 28.19 14.72 -12.73
CA PHE A 68 28.21 14.56 -11.28
C PHE A 68 29.57 14.08 -10.75
N PHE A 69 30.21 13.12 -11.44
CA PHE A 69 31.53 12.62 -11.08
C PHE A 69 32.60 13.72 -11.15
N THR A 70 32.61 14.51 -12.24
CA THR A 70 33.62 15.55 -12.45
C THR A 70 33.47 16.70 -11.43
N ASP A 71 32.24 17.08 -11.11
CA ASP A 71 31.94 18.07 -10.06
C ASP A 71 32.35 17.56 -8.67
N LEU A 72 32.05 16.28 -8.35
CA LEU A 72 32.46 15.69 -7.08
C LEU A 72 33.98 15.66 -6.93
N ILE A 73 34.71 15.30 -7.98
CA ILE A 73 36.18 15.31 -8.01
C ILE A 73 36.69 16.74 -7.77
N THR A 74 36.14 17.73 -8.46
CA THR A 74 36.52 19.14 -8.29
C THR A 74 36.32 19.60 -6.83
N LYS A 75 35.19 19.26 -6.21
CA LYS A 75 34.93 19.58 -4.80
C LYS A 75 35.86 18.86 -3.83
N LEU A 76 36.19 17.59 -4.09
CA LEU A 76 37.16 16.86 -3.27
C LEU A 76 38.54 17.52 -3.30
N GLU A 77 38.94 18.10 -4.43
CA GLU A 77 40.18 18.87 -4.55
C GLU A 77 40.12 20.23 -3.84
N GLU A 78 38.93 20.82 -3.72
CA GLU A 78 38.72 22.07 -3.00
C GLU A 78 38.59 21.89 -1.48
N MET A 79 38.36 20.66 -1.00
CA MET A 79 38.14 20.37 0.43
C MET A 79 39.43 20.45 1.25
N SER A 80 40.56 19.92 0.75
CA SER A 80 41.83 19.90 1.47
C SER A 80 42.99 19.65 0.49
N ASP A 81 44.17 20.22 0.78
CA ASP A 81 45.38 20.00 -0.02
C ASP A 81 45.83 18.53 -0.07
N ASP A 82 45.62 17.76 1.02
CA ASP A 82 45.96 16.33 1.05
C ASP A 82 45.03 15.51 0.14
N LEU A 83 43.72 15.82 0.19
CA LEU A 83 42.73 15.21 -0.71
C LEU A 83 43.00 15.60 -2.16
N LYS A 84 43.38 16.85 -2.41
CA LYS A 84 43.74 17.33 -3.75
C LYS A 84 44.92 16.56 -4.34
N GLN A 85 46.00 16.36 -3.58
CA GLN A 85 47.14 15.58 -4.04
C GLN A 85 46.74 14.13 -4.33
N LEU A 86 45.98 13.51 -3.42
CA LEU A 86 45.51 12.14 -3.60
C LEU A 86 44.60 11.98 -4.82
N VAL A 87 43.62 12.87 -5.01
CA VAL A 87 42.70 12.84 -6.14
C VAL A 87 43.44 13.03 -7.46
N ARG A 88 44.41 13.95 -7.51
CA ARG A 88 45.29 14.12 -8.67
C ARG A 88 46.14 12.87 -8.94
N ASP A 89 46.70 12.24 -7.91
CA ASP A 89 47.48 11.01 -8.08
C ASP A 89 46.64 9.82 -8.53
N LEU A 90 45.38 9.75 -8.08
CA LEU A 90 44.46 8.68 -8.43
C LEU A 90 43.88 8.84 -9.83
N PHE A 91 43.38 10.03 -10.18
CA PHE A 91 42.54 10.23 -11.36
C PHE A 91 43.11 11.19 -12.41
N CYS A 92 44.06 12.07 -12.06
CA CYS A 92 44.58 13.06 -13.01
C CYS A 92 45.67 12.48 -13.91
N GLY A 93 45.38 12.48 -15.21
CA GLY A 93 46.37 12.28 -16.27
C GLY A 93 46.70 13.58 -16.99
N ILE A 94 47.67 13.52 -17.92
CA ILE A 94 48.10 14.65 -18.76
C ILE A 94 48.08 14.23 -20.23
N LEU A 95 47.36 15.00 -21.05
CA LEU A 95 47.40 14.96 -22.51
C LEU A 95 48.37 16.03 -23.03
N THR A 96 48.96 15.76 -24.19
CA THR A 96 49.76 16.74 -24.94
C THR A 96 49.16 16.93 -26.32
N ASN A 97 48.78 18.18 -26.62
CA ASN A 97 48.40 18.63 -27.96
C ASN A 97 49.65 19.14 -28.67
N ILE A 98 50.04 18.46 -29.74
CA ILE A 98 51.27 18.74 -30.49
C ILE A 98 50.89 19.20 -31.89
N VAL A 99 51.45 20.33 -32.31
CA VAL A 99 51.30 20.87 -33.67
C VAL A 99 52.68 20.97 -34.29
N ILE A 100 52.94 20.14 -35.29
CA ILE A 100 54.19 20.08 -36.04
C ILE A 100 53.98 20.79 -37.38
N SER A 101 54.66 21.91 -37.59
CA SER A 101 54.61 22.60 -38.89
C SER A 101 55.42 21.86 -39.95
N PHE A 102 54.93 21.84 -41.19
CA PHE A 102 55.67 21.34 -42.35
C PHE A 102 56.51 22.43 -43.02
N ASP A 103 56.08 23.69 -42.89
CA ASP A 103 56.68 24.82 -43.61
C ASP A 103 57.65 25.63 -42.73
N CYS A 104 57.79 25.28 -41.45
CA CYS A 104 58.78 25.86 -40.53
C CYS A 104 59.19 24.87 -39.42
N PRO A 105 60.37 25.02 -38.78
CA PRO A 105 60.83 24.08 -37.75
C PRO A 105 60.13 24.21 -36.39
N HIS A 106 59.10 25.06 -36.28
CA HIS A 106 58.41 25.29 -35.02
C HIS A 106 57.44 24.15 -34.67
N ILE A 107 57.59 23.61 -33.45
CA ILE A 107 56.68 22.63 -32.85
C ILE A 107 56.00 23.28 -31.65
N SER A 108 54.68 23.43 -31.72
CA SER A 108 53.88 23.89 -30.59
C SER A 108 53.45 22.68 -29.76
N ARG A 109 53.61 22.76 -28.43
CA ARG A 109 53.16 21.74 -27.48
C ARG A 109 52.34 22.41 -26.38
N LYS A 110 51.14 21.90 -26.14
CA LYS A 110 50.25 22.38 -25.07
C LYS A 110 49.82 21.19 -24.20
N LEU A 111 50.04 21.30 -22.90
CA LEU A 111 49.66 20.29 -21.91
C LEU A 111 48.26 20.58 -21.38
N GLU A 112 47.45 19.53 -21.25
CA GLU A 112 46.09 19.61 -20.71
C GLU A 112 45.85 18.46 -19.72
N GLU A 113 45.34 18.78 -18.52
CA GLU A 113 44.99 17.79 -17.50
C GLU A 113 43.65 17.13 -17.85
N PHE A 114 43.51 15.84 -17.55
CA PHE A 114 42.25 15.12 -17.72
C PHE A 114 41.95 14.20 -16.53
N TYR A 115 40.67 14.07 -16.20
CA TYR A 115 40.15 13.10 -15.22
C TYR A 115 39.32 12.00 -15.87
N THR A 116 38.75 12.28 -17.04
CA THR A 116 37.99 11.31 -17.84
C THR A 116 38.44 11.40 -19.29
N VAL A 117 38.56 10.26 -19.95
CA VAL A 117 38.82 10.17 -21.40
C VAL A 117 37.50 9.90 -22.10
N ARG A 118 37.16 10.72 -23.09
CA ARG A 118 35.94 10.53 -23.89
C ARG A 118 36.22 9.52 -25.00
N CYS A 119 35.53 8.40 -24.96
CA CYS A 119 35.59 7.34 -25.97
C CYS A 119 34.36 7.44 -26.87
N GLN A 120 34.57 7.81 -28.14
CA GLN A 120 33.54 7.78 -29.16
C GLN A 120 33.05 6.34 -29.39
N VAL A 121 31.72 6.15 -29.42
CA VAL A 121 31.10 4.82 -29.62
C VAL A 121 30.44 4.69 -30.99
N ALA A 122 29.86 5.77 -31.51
CA ALA A 122 29.26 5.72 -32.85
C ALA A 122 30.35 5.38 -33.88
N ASP A 123 30.06 4.41 -34.75
CA ASP A 123 30.95 3.88 -35.78
C ASP A 123 32.24 3.20 -35.30
N MET A 124 32.35 2.90 -33.99
CA MET A 124 33.50 2.22 -33.38
C MET A 124 33.10 0.83 -32.87
N LYS A 125 33.94 -0.19 -33.10
CA LYS A 125 33.68 -1.57 -32.64
C LYS A 125 34.12 -1.81 -31.21
N ASP A 126 35.22 -1.19 -30.81
CA ASP A 126 35.84 -1.40 -29.51
C ASP A 126 36.53 -0.14 -28.96
N VAL A 127 36.98 -0.24 -27.71
CA VAL A 127 37.70 0.84 -27.02
C VAL A 127 39.05 1.17 -27.68
N HIS A 128 39.68 0.22 -28.38
CA HIS A 128 40.97 0.44 -29.03
C HIS A 128 40.84 1.34 -30.26
N GLU A 129 39.82 1.12 -31.09
CA GLU A 129 39.48 1.99 -32.23
C GLU A 129 39.14 3.40 -31.74
N SER A 130 38.37 3.51 -30.66
CA SER A 130 38.00 4.78 -30.04
C SER A 130 39.20 5.57 -29.51
N LEU A 131 40.13 4.90 -28.83
CA LEU A 131 41.37 5.51 -28.34
C LEU A 131 42.35 5.84 -29.49
N ALA A 132 42.37 5.02 -30.54
CA ALA A 132 43.16 5.29 -31.73
C ALA A 132 42.67 6.58 -32.40
N GLU A 133 41.36 6.73 -32.60
CA GLU A 133 40.71 7.93 -33.15
C GLU A 133 41.09 9.19 -32.37
N LEU A 134 41.12 9.13 -31.04
CA LEU A 134 41.56 10.25 -30.20
C LEU A 134 43.01 10.68 -30.49
N THR A 135 43.88 9.74 -30.86
CA THR A 135 45.30 9.96 -31.15
C THR A 135 45.63 10.08 -32.64
N VAL A 136 44.60 10.14 -33.50
CA VAL A 136 44.77 10.34 -34.94
C VAL A 136 45.47 11.68 -35.21
N LYS A 137 46.22 11.71 -36.31
CA LYS A 137 46.84 12.94 -36.82
C LYS A 137 45.86 13.68 -37.72
N ASP A 138 45.65 14.96 -37.41
CA ASP A 138 44.88 15.89 -38.23
C ASP A 138 45.83 16.75 -39.07
N THR A 139 45.70 16.71 -40.39
CA THR A 139 46.47 17.58 -41.29
C THR A 139 45.72 18.90 -41.49
N LEU A 140 46.31 19.99 -41.03
CA LEU A 140 45.80 21.35 -41.16
C LEU A 140 46.28 21.97 -42.48
N GLU A 141 45.44 21.89 -43.52
CA GLU A 141 45.72 22.40 -44.87
C GLU A 141 44.58 23.29 -45.41
N GLY A 142 44.84 24.00 -46.51
CA GLY A 142 43.86 24.87 -47.17
C GLY A 142 43.39 26.02 -46.26
N ASP A 143 42.08 26.20 -46.14
CA ASP A 143 41.51 27.28 -45.31
C ASP A 143 41.76 27.07 -43.80
N ASN A 144 42.04 25.82 -43.38
CA ASN A 144 42.28 25.41 -41.99
C ASN A 144 43.78 25.43 -41.59
N MET A 145 44.66 26.05 -42.39
CA MET A 145 46.10 26.17 -42.06
C MET A 145 46.35 26.81 -40.69
N TYR A 146 47.34 26.30 -39.98
CA TYR A 146 47.72 26.75 -38.65
C TYR A 146 48.46 28.08 -38.70
N THR A 147 48.05 29.06 -37.90
CA THR A 147 48.82 30.31 -37.73
C THR A 147 49.92 30.08 -36.70
N CYS A 148 51.16 29.92 -37.16
CA CYS A 148 52.29 29.66 -36.27
C CYS A 148 52.59 30.88 -35.39
N SER A 149 52.71 30.67 -34.08
CA SER A 149 52.97 31.74 -33.10
C SER A 149 54.36 32.38 -33.25
N LYS A 150 55.37 31.63 -33.71
CA LYS A 150 56.73 32.16 -33.93
C LYS A 150 56.88 32.96 -35.24
N CYS A 151 56.29 32.50 -36.34
CA CYS A 151 56.47 33.15 -37.65
C CYS A 151 55.26 33.98 -38.12
N SER A 152 54.13 33.93 -37.40
CA SER A 152 52.86 34.64 -37.67
C SER A 152 52.29 34.42 -39.07
N LYS A 153 52.69 33.33 -39.74
CA LYS A 153 52.21 32.93 -41.07
C LYS A 153 51.30 31.72 -40.93
N LYS A 154 50.34 31.61 -41.86
CA LYS A 154 49.57 30.39 -42.06
C LYS A 154 50.49 29.34 -42.68
N VAL A 155 50.71 28.25 -41.96
CA VAL A 155 51.55 27.13 -42.34
C VAL A 155 50.72 25.86 -42.33
N ARG A 156 51.06 24.92 -43.21
CA ARG A 156 50.53 23.56 -43.11
C ARG A 156 51.14 22.90 -41.89
N ALA A 157 50.31 22.24 -41.11
CA ALA A 157 50.76 21.60 -39.88
C ALA A 157 50.03 20.28 -39.63
N GLU A 158 50.68 19.39 -38.89
CA GLU A 158 50.09 18.17 -38.36
C GLU A 158 49.76 18.40 -36.89
N LYS A 159 48.48 18.29 -36.53
CA LYS A 159 48.01 18.35 -35.14
C LYS A 159 47.73 16.94 -34.65
N ARG A 160 48.18 16.61 -33.45
CA ARG A 160 47.90 15.32 -32.79
C ARG A 160 47.73 15.49 -31.30
N VAL A 161 46.85 14.69 -30.70
CA VAL A 161 46.70 14.53 -29.25
C VAL A 161 47.38 13.23 -28.82
N CYS A 162 48.16 13.25 -27.74
CA CYS A 162 48.84 12.07 -27.21
C CYS A 162 48.77 12.01 -25.69
N PHE A 163 48.84 10.82 -25.11
CA PHE A 163 48.96 10.66 -23.66
C PHE A 163 50.40 10.88 -23.21
N ARG A 164 50.59 11.71 -22.19
CA ARG A 164 51.89 12.02 -21.61
C ARG A 164 52.07 11.39 -20.23
N LYS A 165 51.06 11.51 -19.38
CA LYS A 165 51.00 10.84 -18.07
C LYS A 165 49.63 10.17 -17.93
N LEU A 166 49.62 8.90 -17.54
CA LEU A 166 48.39 8.17 -17.23
C LEU A 166 48.14 8.18 -15.72
N PRO A 167 46.87 8.26 -15.27
CA PRO A 167 46.51 8.17 -13.86
C PRO A 167 46.62 6.73 -13.32
N LYS A 168 46.58 6.55 -11.99
CA LYS A 168 46.47 5.21 -11.38
C LYS A 168 45.13 4.54 -11.73
N ILE A 169 44.05 5.34 -11.73
CA ILE A 169 42.70 4.92 -12.10
C ILE A 169 42.32 5.67 -13.38
N LEU A 170 42.26 4.95 -14.49
CA LEU A 170 41.84 5.47 -15.77
C LEU A 170 40.32 5.36 -15.91
N CYS A 171 39.67 6.51 -16.04
CA CYS A 171 38.23 6.65 -16.21
C CYS A 171 37.90 6.90 -17.69
N LEU A 172 37.20 5.97 -18.33
CA LEU A 172 36.75 6.10 -19.72
C LEU A 172 35.24 6.38 -19.74
N ASN A 173 34.85 7.53 -20.27
CA ASN A 173 33.45 7.85 -20.53
C ASN A 173 33.09 7.42 -21.95
N THR A 174 32.12 6.51 -22.10
CA THR A 174 31.67 6.08 -23.42
C THR A 174 30.60 7.05 -23.93
N MET A 175 30.91 7.76 -25.00
CA MET A 175 30.05 8.79 -25.62
C MET A 175 28.88 8.13 -26.37
N ARG A 176 27.93 7.56 -25.62
CA ARG A 176 26.75 6.87 -26.14
C ARG A 176 25.55 7.78 -26.35
N TYR A 177 25.70 9.09 -26.23
CA TYR A 177 24.64 10.04 -26.54
C TYR A 177 25.09 10.93 -27.68
N THR A 178 24.32 10.91 -28.76
CA THR A 178 24.55 11.75 -29.92
C THR A 178 23.32 12.61 -30.15
N PHE A 179 23.52 13.79 -30.73
CA PHE A 179 22.42 14.63 -31.17
C PHE A 179 22.17 14.34 -32.65
N ASN A 180 21.01 13.75 -32.94
CA ASN A 180 20.65 13.46 -34.30
C ASN A 180 20.13 14.75 -34.95
N MET A 181 20.91 15.31 -35.87
CA MET A 181 20.61 16.57 -36.56
C MET A 181 19.36 16.48 -37.44
N VAL A 182 18.94 15.27 -37.85
CA VAL A 182 17.76 15.05 -38.68
C VAL A 182 16.50 15.06 -37.84
N THR A 183 16.47 14.31 -36.73
CA THR A 183 15.32 14.23 -35.82
C THR A 183 15.27 15.42 -34.84
N MET A 184 16.37 16.18 -34.73
CA MET A 184 16.56 17.26 -33.75
C MET A 184 16.38 16.78 -32.30
N GLN A 185 16.68 15.49 -32.05
CA GLN A 185 16.53 14.84 -30.77
C GLN A 185 17.86 14.24 -30.30
N ARG A 186 18.01 14.11 -28.97
CA ARG A 186 19.11 13.34 -28.39
C ARG A 186 18.77 11.86 -28.50
N GLU A 187 19.70 11.08 -29.01
CA GLU A 187 19.54 9.65 -29.19
C GLU A 187 20.65 8.90 -28.46
N LYS A 188 20.31 7.72 -27.96
CA LYS A 188 21.26 6.82 -27.30
C LYS A 188 21.80 5.83 -28.35
N VAL A 189 23.12 5.76 -28.44
CA VAL A 189 23.86 4.83 -29.30
C VAL A 189 23.96 3.47 -28.60
N ASN A 190 23.08 2.55 -29.01
CA ASN A 190 23.01 1.19 -28.50
C ASN A 190 23.89 0.20 -29.28
N THR A 191 24.74 0.66 -30.20
CA THR A 191 25.64 -0.21 -30.96
C THR A 191 26.57 -1.01 -30.05
N LEU A 192 26.99 -2.18 -30.55
CA LEU A 192 27.95 -3.04 -29.88
C LEU A 192 29.29 -2.31 -29.75
N PHE A 193 29.78 -2.18 -28.52
CA PHE A 193 31.08 -1.58 -28.22
C PHE A 193 31.81 -2.45 -27.21
N GLN A 194 32.89 -3.09 -27.67
CA GLN A 194 33.64 -4.05 -26.87
C GLN A 194 34.75 -3.36 -26.07
N PHE A 195 35.00 -3.84 -24.86
CA PHE A 195 36.13 -3.41 -24.06
C PHE A 195 36.74 -4.61 -23.30
N PRO A 196 38.07 -4.70 -23.21
CA PRO A 196 38.74 -5.86 -22.64
C PRO A 196 38.80 -5.81 -21.12
N MET A 197 39.02 -6.96 -20.48
CA MET A 197 39.32 -6.99 -19.03
C MET A 197 40.68 -6.37 -18.70
N GLN A 198 41.62 -6.41 -19.64
CA GLN A 198 42.94 -5.78 -19.54
C GLN A 198 43.18 -4.88 -20.74
N LEU A 199 43.57 -3.63 -20.49
CA LEU A 199 43.77 -2.60 -21.50
C LEU A 199 45.25 -2.18 -21.51
N ASP A 200 45.89 -2.29 -22.67
CA ASP A 200 47.24 -1.74 -22.88
C ASP A 200 47.15 -0.33 -23.49
N MET A 201 47.69 0.65 -22.78
CA MET A 201 47.72 2.05 -23.19
C MET A 201 49.04 2.47 -23.87
N SER A 202 50.02 1.57 -23.97
CA SER A 202 51.36 1.88 -24.49
C SER A 202 51.33 2.47 -25.90
N GLY A 203 50.43 1.98 -26.77
CA GLY A 203 50.28 2.44 -28.15
C GLY A 203 49.81 3.89 -28.31
N TYR A 204 49.29 4.51 -27.25
CA TYR A 204 48.71 5.86 -27.29
C TYR A 204 49.61 6.92 -26.61
N MET A 205 50.77 6.51 -26.08
CA MET A 205 51.72 7.39 -25.41
C MET A 205 52.54 8.22 -26.39
N GLU A 206 52.83 9.48 -26.04
CA GLU A 206 53.62 10.42 -26.86
C GLU A 206 54.98 9.83 -27.28
N THR A 207 55.65 9.10 -26.38
CA THR A 207 56.97 8.49 -26.63
C THR A 207 56.96 7.44 -27.73
N ASN A 208 55.82 6.81 -27.97
CA ASN A 208 55.66 5.71 -28.93
C ASN A 208 55.03 6.19 -30.25
N LEU A 209 54.25 7.27 -30.20
CA LEU A 209 53.57 7.84 -31.37
C LEU A 209 54.42 8.83 -32.18
N ILE A 210 55.49 9.39 -31.60
CA ILE A 210 56.32 10.42 -32.23
C ILE A 210 57.75 9.94 -32.40
N ASP A 211 58.21 9.92 -33.65
CA ASP A 211 59.61 9.64 -33.97
C ASP A 211 60.53 10.69 -33.34
N LYS A 212 61.46 10.23 -32.49
CA LYS A 212 62.46 11.10 -31.83
C LYS A 212 63.23 11.99 -32.82
N ASN A 213 63.39 11.53 -34.06
CA ASN A 213 64.09 12.26 -35.12
C ASN A 213 63.32 13.49 -35.64
N LYS A 214 61.99 13.55 -35.49
CA LYS A 214 61.18 14.74 -35.86
C LYS A 214 61.17 15.83 -34.79
N LEU A 215 61.57 15.50 -33.56
CA LEU A 215 61.60 16.43 -32.42
C LEU A 215 62.93 17.18 -32.31
N ILE A 216 63.97 16.73 -33.01
CA ILE A 216 65.28 17.37 -33.09
C ILE A 216 65.27 18.23 -34.36
N GLY A 217 64.82 19.48 -34.23
CA GLY A 217 65.16 20.50 -35.22
C GLY A 217 66.67 20.75 -35.16
N ASP A 218 67.33 20.69 -36.31
CA ASP A 218 68.74 20.99 -36.50
C ASP A 218 68.99 22.49 -36.18
N GLY A 219 69.34 22.78 -34.92
CA GLY A 219 69.58 24.14 -34.43
C GLY A 219 69.88 24.14 -32.92
N ASN A 220 71.04 24.69 -32.55
CA ASN A 220 71.62 24.69 -31.20
C ASN A 220 70.61 24.94 -30.06
N PRO A 221 70.71 24.23 -28.90
CA PRO A 221 69.76 24.33 -27.79
C PRO A 221 69.79 25.63 -26.97
N GLU A 222 70.54 26.66 -27.38
CA GLU A 222 70.92 27.77 -26.48
C GLU A 222 70.16 29.10 -26.70
N HIS A 223 69.14 29.18 -27.57
CA HIS A 223 68.52 30.48 -27.84
C HIS A 223 66.98 30.56 -27.95
N ASP A 224 66.24 29.52 -27.57
CA ASP A 224 64.77 29.49 -27.75
C ASP A 224 63.96 29.43 -26.43
N GLU A 225 64.59 29.59 -25.26
CA GLU A 225 63.92 29.50 -23.94
C GLU A 225 63.20 30.78 -23.47
N GLU A 226 63.32 31.92 -24.13
CA GLU A 226 62.96 33.19 -23.48
C GLU A 226 61.51 33.71 -23.62
N LYS A 227 60.53 32.97 -24.16
CA LYS A 227 59.14 33.50 -24.23
C LYS A 227 57.94 32.59 -23.91
N ASP A 228 58.11 31.32 -23.51
CA ASP A 228 56.99 30.45 -23.08
C ASP A 228 57.22 29.82 -21.68
N SER A 229 57.86 30.58 -20.77
CA SER A 229 58.39 30.12 -19.47
C SER A 229 57.37 30.04 -18.32
N GLU A 230 56.07 30.25 -18.55
CA GLU A 230 55.05 30.09 -17.48
C GLU A 230 54.35 28.71 -17.47
N SER A 231 54.44 27.90 -18.53
CA SER A 231 53.68 26.64 -18.64
C SER A 231 54.53 25.36 -18.55
N THR A 232 55.84 25.46 -18.75
CA THR A 232 56.77 24.31 -18.82
C THR A 232 57.44 23.95 -17.48
N SER A 233 57.47 24.84 -16.48
CA SER A 233 58.13 24.54 -15.18
C SER A 233 57.25 23.74 -14.21
N LYS A 234 55.95 23.57 -14.49
CA LYS A 234 54.98 22.94 -13.59
C LYS A 234 54.87 21.41 -13.74
N TYR A 235 55.41 20.84 -14.82
CA TYR A 235 55.23 19.43 -15.16
C TYR A 235 56.56 18.76 -15.49
N PRO A 236 56.78 17.49 -15.05
CA PRO A 236 58.04 16.81 -15.27
C PRO A 236 58.36 16.59 -16.77
N PRO A 237 59.66 16.53 -17.13
CA PRO A 237 60.10 16.39 -18.52
C PRO A 237 59.69 15.04 -19.15
N ALA A 238 59.76 14.98 -20.48
CA ALA A 238 59.31 13.87 -21.35
C ALA A 238 60.07 12.56 -21.22
N SER A 239 61.12 12.56 -20.43
CA SER A 239 62.11 11.50 -20.41
C SER A 239 61.89 10.62 -19.18
N PRO A 240 61.98 9.29 -19.31
CA PRO A 240 61.76 8.37 -18.22
C PRO A 240 62.92 8.54 -17.22
N SER A 241 62.69 9.29 -16.15
CA SER A 241 63.56 9.21 -14.98
C SER A 241 63.16 7.95 -14.23
N SER A 242 63.95 6.89 -14.43
CA SER A 242 64.02 5.67 -13.61
C SER A 242 62.74 4.84 -13.41
N GLY A 243 62.56 3.82 -14.26
CA GLY A 243 62.06 2.47 -13.89
C GLY A 243 60.58 2.27 -13.55
N ASN A 244 59.89 1.41 -14.32
CA ASN A 244 58.63 0.72 -14.01
C ASN A 244 57.27 1.46 -14.15
N ASP A 245 57.09 2.40 -15.10
CA ASP A 245 55.72 2.76 -15.48
C ASP A 245 55.13 1.68 -16.41
N SER A 246 54.27 0.82 -15.86
CA SER A 246 53.45 -0.08 -16.67
C SER A 246 52.32 0.71 -17.35
N HIS A 247 52.09 0.43 -18.63
CA HIS A 247 50.95 0.97 -19.36
C HIS A 247 49.77 -0.02 -19.42
N LEU A 248 49.83 -1.08 -18.62
CA LEU A 248 48.81 -2.11 -18.57
C LEU A 248 47.82 -1.80 -17.45
N PHE A 249 46.54 -1.87 -17.79
CA PHE A 249 45.43 -1.56 -16.91
C PHE A 249 44.47 -2.75 -16.80
N GLU A 250 43.81 -2.89 -15.66
CA GLU A 250 42.81 -3.91 -15.41
C GLU A 250 41.45 -3.30 -15.09
N LEU A 251 40.38 -3.87 -15.63
CA LEU A 251 39.02 -3.42 -15.38
C LEU A 251 38.62 -3.71 -13.92
N ILE A 252 38.25 -2.65 -13.20
CA ILE A 252 37.84 -2.71 -11.79
C ILE A 252 36.37 -2.42 -11.57
N GLY A 253 35.71 -1.76 -12.53
CA GLY A 253 34.30 -1.46 -12.44
C GLY A 253 33.72 -0.92 -13.74
N VAL A 254 32.43 -1.16 -13.92
CA VAL A 254 31.64 -0.71 -15.06
C VAL A 254 30.35 -0.09 -14.53
N THR A 255 30.07 1.15 -14.89
CA THR A 255 28.75 1.74 -14.67
C THR A 255 27.92 1.60 -15.95
N VAL A 256 26.74 1.04 -15.82
CA VAL A 256 25.80 0.76 -16.91
C VAL A 256 24.60 1.69 -16.80
N HIS A 257 24.16 2.20 -17.95
CA HIS A 257 22.91 2.95 -18.08
C HIS A 257 21.90 2.12 -18.86
N THR A 258 20.71 1.94 -18.29
CA THR A 258 19.55 1.34 -18.97
C THR A 258 18.46 2.37 -19.19
N GLY A 259 17.91 2.46 -20.40
CA GLY A 259 16.91 3.46 -20.77
C GLY A 259 17.27 4.25 -22.02
N THR A 260 16.65 5.42 -22.19
CA THR A 260 16.76 6.28 -23.38
C THR A 260 17.68 7.48 -23.14
N ALA A 261 17.76 8.42 -24.09
CA ALA A 261 18.51 9.66 -23.91
C ALA A 261 17.83 10.68 -22.97
N GLU A 262 16.53 10.54 -22.72
CA GLU A 262 15.77 11.47 -21.87
C GLU A 262 15.70 10.98 -20.42
N GLY A 263 15.76 9.66 -20.21
CA GLY A 263 15.86 9.12 -18.88
C GLY A 263 16.09 7.63 -18.81
N GLY A 264 16.53 7.20 -17.64
CA GLY A 264 16.86 5.81 -17.39
C GLY A 264 17.31 5.55 -15.97
N HIS A 265 18.05 4.46 -15.80
CA HIS A 265 18.52 3.95 -14.53
C HIS A 265 19.99 3.56 -14.60
N TYR A 266 20.75 3.89 -13.56
CA TYR A 266 22.17 3.58 -13.45
C TYR A 266 22.39 2.46 -12.43
N TYR A 267 23.24 1.51 -12.78
CA TYR A 267 23.72 0.47 -11.86
C TYR A 267 25.18 0.14 -12.19
N SER A 268 25.88 -0.51 -11.27
CA SER A 268 27.32 -0.76 -11.45
C SER A 268 27.73 -2.20 -11.17
N PHE A 269 28.68 -2.70 -11.96
CA PHE A 269 29.42 -3.92 -11.68
C PHE A 269 30.77 -3.52 -11.13
N ILE A 270 31.12 -4.01 -9.94
CA ILE A 270 32.36 -3.63 -9.27
C ILE A 270 33.09 -4.88 -8.81
N ARG A 271 34.39 -4.93 -9.07
CA ARG A 271 35.27 -5.98 -8.59
C ARG A 271 35.60 -5.76 -7.11
N GLU A 272 35.45 -6.80 -6.31
CA GLU A 272 35.84 -6.82 -4.90
C GLU A 272 37.35 -6.70 -4.76
N ARG A 273 37.79 -5.83 -3.85
CA ARG A 273 39.19 -5.67 -3.49
C ARG A 273 39.43 -6.38 -2.15
N VAL A 274 39.61 -7.71 -2.19
CA VAL A 274 39.73 -8.56 -0.98
C VAL A 274 41.15 -8.53 -0.42
N LYS A 275 41.23 -8.45 0.92
CA LYS A 275 42.43 -8.64 1.75
C LYS A 275 42.75 -10.14 1.84
N ARG A 276 43.98 -10.58 1.52
CA ARG A 276 44.45 -11.89 2.01
C ARG A 276 44.64 -11.76 3.51
N SER A 277 43.70 -12.25 4.32
CA SER A 277 43.94 -12.48 5.74
C SER A 277 44.90 -13.66 5.87
N THR A 278 46.18 -13.38 6.11
CA THR A 278 47.09 -14.32 6.75
C THR A 278 46.75 -14.39 8.24
N ASP A 279 45.60 -14.98 8.57
CA ASP A 279 45.30 -15.46 9.91
C ASP A 279 45.33 -17.00 9.88
N ASN A 280 46.53 -17.55 9.72
CA ASN A 280 46.80 -18.89 10.24
C ASN A 280 46.83 -18.76 11.77
N ASN A 281 45.66 -18.86 12.40
CA ASN A 281 45.42 -19.46 13.72
C ASN A 281 44.02 -19.07 14.22
N ASN A 282 43.03 -19.96 14.03
CA ASN A 282 42.20 -20.50 15.11
C ASN A 282 41.00 -21.33 14.57
N PHE A 283 41.13 -22.65 14.75
CA PHE A 283 40.13 -23.65 15.16
C PHE A 283 38.71 -23.69 14.53
N SER A 284 38.54 -24.73 13.70
CA SER A 284 37.38 -25.63 13.51
C SER A 284 35.94 -25.16 13.77
N THR A 285 35.07 -25.35 12.79
CA THR A 285 34.11 -26.47 12.80
C THR A 285 33.50 -26.66 11.41
N ASN A 286 33.33 -27.93 11.04
CA ASN A 286 32.65 -28.48 9.86
C ASN A 286 33.47 -28.56 8.57
N ALA A 287 34.30 -29.61 8.52
CA ALA A 287 34.56 -30.33 7.29
C ALA A 287 33.33 -31.19 6.95
N ASP A 288 32.75 -31.01 5.77
CA ASP A 288 32.34 -32.14 4.93
C ASP A 288 31.96 -31.71 3.50
N LEU A 289 32.54 -32.45 2.54
CA LEU A 289 32.21 -32.61 1.12
C LEU A 289 32.83 -31.66 0.06
N LEU A 290 34.09 -31.97 -0.27
CA LEU A 290 34.65 -32.29 -1.62
C LEU A 290 34.15 -31.50 -2.85
N LEU A 291 35.05 -30.75 -3.51
CA LEU A 291 35.70 -31.11 -4.80
C LEU A 291 36.60 -29.96 -5.33
N ASP A 292 37.89 -30.27 -5.46
CA ASP A 292 38.90 -29.87 -6.45
C ASP A 292 38.88 -28.50 -7.17
N ASN A 293 40.07 -27.86 -7.18
CA ASN A 293 40.56 -26.84 -8.14
C ASN A 293 40.06 -25.38 -8.02
N GLN A 294 39.93 -24.81 -6.82
CA GLN A 294 39.57 -23.38 -6.66
C GLN A 294 40.58 -22.50 -5.90
N GLN A 295 41.85 -22.86 -5.79
CA GLN A 295 42.86 -21.92 -5.23
C GLN A 295 43.22 -20.76 -6.18
N GLN A 296 42.76 -20.77 -7.45
CA GLN A 296 42.87 -19.62 -8.37
C GLN A 296 41.63 -18.71 -8.38
N CYS A 297 40.51 -19.09 -7.75
CA CYS A 297 39.22 -18.39 -7.93
C CYS A 297 38.91 -17.30 -6.87
N GLN A 298 39.69 -17.15 -5.80
CA GLN A 298 39.41 -16.12 -4.78
C GLN A 298 39.78 -14.69 -5.20
N GLN A 299 40.45 -14.50 -6.35
CA GLN A 299 41.00 -13.19 -6.75
C GLN A 299 40.03 -12.30 -7.56
N HIS A 300 38.85 -12.77 -7.95
CA HIS A 300 37.98 -12.06 -8.90
C HIS A 300 36.48 -12.14 -8.55
N ARG A 301 36.09 -11.80 -7.32
CA ARG A 301 34.66 -11.66 -6.99
C ARG A 301 34.13 -10.36 -7.57
N TRP A 302 33.09 -10.43 -8.37
CA TRP A 302 32.38 -9.26 -8.89
C TRP A 302 31.01 -9.20 -8.26
N TYR A 303 30.52 -7.99 -8.04
CA TYR A 303 29.18 -7.75 -7.54
C TYR A 303 28.45 -6.73 -8.41
N LEU A 304 27.18 -7.00 -8.63
CA LEU A 304 26.19 -6.06 -9.15
C LEU A 304 25.68 -5.22 -7.98
N PHE A 305 25.82 -3.90 -8.11
CA PHE A 305 25.26 -2.89 -7.23
C PHE A 305 24.12 -2.19 -7.98
N ASN A 306 22.89 -2.52 -7.60
CA ASN A 306 21.67 -1.92 -8.10
C ASN A 306 20.85 -1.37 -6.93
N ASP A 307 21.11 -0.11 -6.58
CA ASP A 307 20.53 0.58 -5.42
C ASP A 307 20.68 -0.20 -4.09
N ALA A 308 19.57 -0.70 -3.56
CA ALA A 308 19.52 -1.46 -2.31
C ALA A 308 19.84 -2.95 -2.49
N GLU A 309 20.02 -3.40 -3.73
CA GLU A 309 20.35 -4.79 -4.05
C GLU A 309 21.81 -4.94 -4.42
N VAL A 310 22.51 -5.80 -3.67
CA VAL A 310 23.86 -6.23 -3.99
C VAL A 310 23.82 -7.74 -4.25
N LYS A 311 24.28 -8.16 -5.43
CA LYS A 311 24.30 -9.57 -5.85
C LYS A 311 25.68 -9.94 -6.37
N GLN A 312 26.11 -11.16 -6.14
CA GLN A 312 27.32 -11.68 -6.78
C GLN A 312 27.08 -11.79 -8.30
N PHE A 313 28.09 -11.40 -9.09
CA PHE A 313 28.04 -11.33 -10.54
C PHE A 313 29.18 -12.14 -11.16
N ASP A 314 28.91 -12.82 -12.28
CA ASP A 314 29.91 -13.56 -13.03
C ASP A 314 30.54 -12.66 -14.11
N PRO A 315 31.87 -12.42 -14.08
CA PRO A 315 32.56 -11.58 -15.07
C PRO A 315 32.39 -12.02 -16.52
N SER A 316 32.10 -13.31 -16.77
CA SER A 316 31.84 -13.81 -18.11
C SER A 316 30.64 -13.13 -18.78
N GLN A 317 29.71 -12.59 -17.98
CA GLN A 317 28.50 -11.92 -18.45
C GLN A 317 28.70 -10.43 -18.79
N ILE A 318 29.88 -9.84 -18.52
CA ILE A 318 30.16 -8.42 -18.84
C ILE A 318 29.89 -8.12 -20.32
N ALA A 319 30.30 -9.00 -21.23
CA ALA A 319 30.06 -8.81 -22.66
C ALA A 319 28.56 -8.74 -23.00
N ASN A 320 27.74 -9.56 -22.32
CA ASN A 320 26.30 -9.60 -22.57
C ASN A 320 25.59 -8.38 -21.97
N GLU A 321 25.93 -7.97 -20.75
CA GLU A 321 25.26 -6.91 -20.00
C GLU A 321 25.80 -5.50 -20.28
N CYS A 322 27.02 -5.36 -20.82
CA CYS A 322 27.68 -4.05 -20.89
C CYS A 322 28.03 -3.57 -22.30
N PHE A 323 28.17 -4.46 -23.30
CA PHE A 323 28.63 -4.03 -24.63
C PHE A 323 27.55 -3.35 -25.47
N GLY A 324 26.27 -3.56 -25.14
CA GLY A 324 25.15 -3.16 -25.99
C GLY A 324 24.97 -4.12 -27.17
N GLY A 325 24.52 -3.59 -28.30
CA GLY A 325 24.19 -4.34 -29.51
C GLY A 325 22.76 -4.84 -29.51
N GLU A 326 22.48 -5.82 -30.36
CA GLU A 326 21.14 -6.39 -30.53
C GLU A 326 21.01 -7.73 -29.79
N ILE A 327 19.81 -8.03 -29.31
CA ILE A 327 19.43 -9.30 -28.71
C ILE A 327 18.36 -9.97 -29.57
N THR A 328 18.59 -11.22 -29.95
CA THR A 328 17.62 -12.04 -30.68
C THR A 328 16.79 -12.86 -29.70
N SER A 329 15.48 -12.62 -29.66
CA SER A 329 14.52 -13.40 -28.88
C SER A 329 13.67 -14.27 -29.79
N LYS A 330 13.52 -15.55 -29.46
CA LYS A 330 12.67 -16.48 -30.21
C LYS A 330 11.24 -16.41 -29.69
N GLY A 331 10.35 -15.76 -30.44
CA GLY A 331 8.92 -15.72 -30.15
C GLY A 331 8.20 -16.84 -30.91
N TYR A 332 7.36 -17.60 -30.22
CA TYR A 332 6.49 -18.58 -30.87
C TYR A 332 5.23 -17.86 -31.38
N ASP A 333 5.04 -17.84 -32.70
CA ASP A 333 3.85 -17.25 -33.31
C ASP A 333 2.79 -18.33 -33.52
N GLN A 334 1.67 -18.19 -32.82
CA GLN A 334 0.52 -19.11 -32.90
C GLN A 334 -0.14 -19.10 -34.30
N GLY A 335 0.01 -18.02 -35.07
CA GLY A 335 -0.57 -17.91 -36.40
C GLY A 335 0.17 -18.70 -37.47
N SER A 336 1.49 -18.83 -37.34
CA SER A 336 2.36 -19.51 -38.32
C SER A 336 2.95 -20.84 -37.84
N ASP A 337 2.70 -21.24 -36.59
CA ASP A 337 3.21 -22.46 -35.95
C ASP A 337 4.73 -22.61 -36.13
N ARG A 338 5.45 -21.48 -36.04
CA ARG A 338 6.91 -21.37 -36.20
C ARG A 338 7.48 -20.43 -35.15
N PHE A 339 8.71 -20.69 -34.76
CA PHE A 339 9.50 -19.76 -33.97
C PHE A 339 10.06 -18.67 -34.90
N LEU A 340 9.73 -17.42 -34.61
CA LEU A 340 10.29 -16.23 -35.27
C LEU A 340 11.39 -15.65 -34.39
N ASP A 341 12.52 -15.31 -35.01
CA ASP A 341 13.61 -14.61 -34.35
C ASP A 341 13.32 -13.10 -34.43
N PHE A 342 13.02 -12.48 -33.29
CA PHE A 342 12.87 -11.03 -33.16
C PHE A 342 14.18 -10.42 -32.67
N GLN A 343 14.70 -9.42 -33.39
CA GLN A 343 15.92 -8.71 -33.03
C GLN A 343 15.55 -7.38 -32.39
N PHE A 344 15.95 -7.19 -31.14
CA PHE A 344 15.72 -5.96 -30.36
C PHE A 344 17.05 -5.32 -30.01
N GLU A 345 17.15 -4.00 -30.01
CA GLU A 345 18.33 -3.34 -29.46
C GLU A 345 18.36 -3.48 -27.94
N LYS A 346 19.54 -3.77 -27.38
CA LYS A 346 19.74 -3.75 -25.94
C LYS A 346 19.66 -2.31 -25.45
N THR A 347 18.78 -2.09 -24.49
CA THR A 347 18.57 -0.78 -23.87
C THR A 347 19.57 -0.49 -22.76
N HIS A 348 20.37 -1.46 -22.33
CA HIS A 348 21.43 -1.34 -21.34
C HIS A 348 22.81 -1.42 -22.00
N SER A 349 23.71 -0.55 -21.58
CA SER A 349 25.09 -0.54 -22.06
C SER A 349 26.00 0.25 -21.11
N ALA A 350 27.29 -0.10 -21.10
CA ALA A 350 28.29 0.60 -20.31
C ALA A 350 28.29 2.09 -20.68
N TYR A 351 28.27 2.93 -19.65
CA TYR A 351 28.35 4.38 -19.75
C TYR A 351 29.72 4.90 -19.30
N MET A 352 30.32 4.28 -18.26
CA MET A 352 31.67 4.62 -17.81
C MET A 352 32.42 3.36 -17.37
N LEU A 353 33.70 3.30 -17.73
CA LEU A 353 34.61 2.21 -17.41
C LEU A 353 35.71 2.72 -16.48
N PHE A 354 36.04 1.92 -15.47
CA PHE A 354 37.10 2.21 -14.52
C PHE A 354 38.17 1.14 -14.64
N TYR A 355 39.39 1.58 -14.90
CA TYR A 355 40.58 0.75 -15.07
C TYR A 355 41.65 1.13 -14.06
N GLU A 356 42.36 0.17 -13.48
CA GLU A 356 43.45 0.39 -12.54
C GLU A 356 44.79 -0.06 -13.12
N ARG A 357 45.83 0.74 -12.94
CA ARG A 357 47.17 0.46 -13.45
C ARG A 357 47.79 -0.72 -12.71
N ILE A 358 48.35 -1.68 -13.45
CA ILE A 358 49.06 -2.85 -12.88
C ILE A 358 50.53 -2.51 -12.71
N ASP A 359 50.94 -1.94 -11.59
CA ASP A 359 52.37 -1.66 -11.34
C ASP A 359 53.15 -2.99 -11.19
N THR A 360 54.18 -3.22 -12.01
CA THR A 360 55.03 -4.41 -11.90
C THR A 360 56.03 -4.24 -10.74
N PRO A 361 56.08 -5.15 -9.75
CA PRO A 361 57.09 -5.09 -8.70
C PRO A 361 58.47 -5.44 -9.29
N SER A 362 59.42 -4.54 -9.11
CA SER A 362 60.83 -4.72 -9.49
C SER A 362 61.53 -5.70 -8.55
N THR A 363 61.38 -7.01 -8.76
CA THR A 363 62.45 -8.01 -8.49
C THR A 363 62.17 -9.32 -9.23
N ILE A 364 63.07 -9.64 -10.16
CA ILE A 364 63.11 -10.91 -10.89
C ILE A 364 63.50 -12.02 -9.91
N THR A 365 62.65 -13.04 -9.74
CA THR A 365 63.12 -14.42 -9.62
C THR A 365 62.22 -15.32 -10.45
N THR A 366 62.85 -16.00 -11.39
CA THR A 366 62.29 -16.94 -12.36
C THR A 366 61.46 -18.05 -11.70
N THR A 367 60.15 -18.01 -11.89
CA THR A 367 59.30 -19.13 -12.33
C THR A 367 57.89 -18.59 -12.60
N SER A 368 57.37 -18.88 -13.79
CA SER A 368 55.99 -18.69 -14.25
C SER A 368 54.97 -18.36 -13.14
N ASN A 369 54.60 -17.09 -12.99
CA ASN A 369 53.35 -16.68 -12.35
C ASN A 369 53.04 -15.22 -12.69
N ILE A 370 51.76 -14.99 -12.95
CA ILE A 370 51.10 -13.77 -13.42
C ILE A 370 51.32 -12.59 -12.44
N PRO A 371 51.63 -11.37 -12.91
CA PRO A 371 51.80 -10.22 -12.04
C PRO A 371 50.48 -9.90 -11.33
N THR A 372 50.47 -10.07 -10.00
CA THR A 372 49.30 -9.85 -9.14
C THR A 372 49.38 -8.47 -8.52
N LEU A 373 48.31 -7.66 -8.64
CA LEU A 373 48.13 -6.39 -7.93
C LEU A 373 48.30 -6.60 -6.41
N GLN A 374 49.38 -6.09 -5.84
CA GLN A 374 49.61 -6.11 -4.39
C GLN A 374 49.00 -4.86 -3.76
N LEU A 375 48.09 -5.04 -2.80
CA LEU A 375 47.61 -3.98 -1.92
C LEU A 375 48.77 -3.52 -1.01
N LYS A 376 49.09 -2.22 -1.00
CA LYS A 376 49.81 -1.58 0.10
C LYS A 376 48.99 -1.71 1.39
N ASP A 377 49.67 -1.86 2.52
CA ASP A 377 49.12 -2.09 3.86
C ASP A 377 47.87 -1.24 4.16
N SER A 378 46.91 -1.83 4.88
CA SER A 378 45.68 -1.15 5.30
C SER A 378 46.00 0.10 6.11
N ILE A 379 45.80 1.25 5.47
CA ILE A 379 45.92 2.56 6.10
C ILE A 379 44.92 2.60 7.28
N PRO A 380 45.36 2.91 8.51
CA PRO A 380 44.45 3.02 9.65
C PRO A 380 43.41 4.11 9.38
N TYR A 381 42.14 3.82 9.63
CA TYR A 381 41.05 4.78 9.53
C TYR A 381 40.43 5.01 10.91
N ALA A 382 40.08 6.25 11.22
CA ALA A 382 39.37 6.62 12.45
C ALA A 382 37.96 7.10 12.10
N ILE A 383 36.93 6.41 12.59
CA ILE A 383 35.54 6.88 12.46
C ILE A 383 35.25 7.82 13.63
N PRO A 384 34.74 9.04 13.38
CA PRO A 384 34.28 9.94 14.43
C PRO A 384 33.29 9.27 15.39
N LYS A 385 33.43 9.53 16.69
CA LYS A 385 32.67 8.82 17.74
C LYS A 385 31.16 9.05 17.64
N ASP A 386 30.76 10.27 17.31
CA ASP A 386 29.37 10.66 17.04
C ASP A 386 28.73 9.83 15.91
N ILE A 387 29.44 9.65 14.79
CA ILE A 387 28.97 8.82 13.67
C ILE A 387 28.91 7.35 14.08
N SER A 388 29.90 6.85 14.80
CA SER A 388 29.92 5.47 15.27
C SER A 388 28.76 5.16 16.23
N ASP A 389 28.52 6.03 17.22
CA ASP A 389 27.42 5.88 18.19
C ASP A 389 26.05 5.90 17.48
N TRP A 390 25.90 6.75 16.46
CA TRP A 390 24.70 6.80 15.62
C TRP A 390 24.47 5.51 14.82
N ILE A 391 25.50 4.97 14.15
CA ILE A 391 25.40 3.70 13.41
C ILE A 391 25.06 2.55 14.36
N TRP A 392 25.70 2.50 15.52
CA TRP A 392 25.44 1.46 16.51
C TRP A 392 24.02 1.51 17.08
N GLU A 393 23.48 2.70 17.31
CA GLU A 393 22.08 2.85 17.72
C GLU A 393 21.11 2.40 16.62
N ASP A 394 21.37 2.75 15.36
CA ASP A 394 20.56 2.30 14.24
C ASP A 394 20.64 0.78 14.04
N ASN A 395 21.83 0.18 14.15
CA ASN A 395 22.03 -1.26 14.10
C ASN A 395 21.27 -1.96 15.24
N ARG A 396 21.33 -1.45 16.47
CA ARG A 396 20.56 -2.01 17.61
C ARG A 396 19.06 -2.00 17.33
N ARG A 397 18.53 -0.88 16.82
CA ARG A 397 17.10 -0.78 16.45
C ARG A 397 16.74 -1.74 15.33
N PHE A 398 17.56 -1.79 14.28
CA PHE A 398 17.34 -2.68 13.13
C PHE A 398 17.35 -4.15 13.55
N VAL A 399 18.32 -4.59 14.34
CA VAL A 399 18.39 -5.97 14.85
C VAL A 399 17.17 -6.29 15.71
N ARG A 400 16.77 -5.38 16.61
CA ARG A 400 15.55 -5.53 17.42
C ARG A 400 14.33 -5.71 16.53
N ASP A 401 14.12 -4.83 15.55
CA ASP A 401 12.95 -4.87 14.67
C ASP A 401 12.95 -6.09 13.75
N ARG A 402 14.13 -6.52 13.28
CA ARG A 402 14.32 -7.74 12.47
C ARG A 402 13.91 -8.99 13.25
N HIS A 403 14.23 -9.06 14.53
CA HIS A 403 13.93 -10.23 15.37
C HIS A 403 12.59 -10.11 16.12
N LEU A 404 11.95 -8.94 16.15
CA LEU A 404 10.67 -8.71 16.83
C LEU A 404 9.55 -9.61 16.32
N PHE A 405 9.56 -9.98 15.04
CA PHE A 405 8.57 -10.84 14.42
C PHE A 405 9.11 -12.23 14.08
N ASP A 406 10.25 -12.61 14.65
CA ASP A 406 10.82 -13.95 14.48
C ASP A 406 9.98 -14.99 15.25
N HIS A 407 9.78 -16.16 14.65
CA HIS A 407 9.05 -17.25 15.29
C HIS A 407 9.76 -17.75 16.56
N HIS A 408 11.10 -17.65 16.61
CA HIS A 408 11.87 -17.97 17.81
C HIS A 408 11.52 -17.03 18.97
N TYR A 409 11.34 -15.74 18.69
CA TYR A 409 10.89 -14.77 19.70
C TYR A 409 9.48 -15.09 20.19
N PHE A 410 8.55 -15.46 19.30
CA PHE A 410 7.20 -15.85 19.71
C PHE A 410 7.19 -17.11 20.57
N THR A 411 8.04 -18.09 20.26
CA THR A 411 8.20 -19.32 21.05
C THR A 411 8.81 -19.03 22.42
N PHE A 412 9.80 -18.13 22.47
CA PHE A 412 10.38 -17.63 23.71
C PHE A 412 9.32 -16.93 24.58
N MET A 413 8.53 -16.03 24.01
CA MET A 413 7.45 -15.33 24.72
C MET A 413 6.36 -16.29 25.20
N TRP A 414 5.99 -17.28 24.38
CA TRP A 414 5.06 -18.34 24.80
C TRP A 414 5.59 -19.10 26.01
N THR A 415 6.86 -19.52 25.97
CA THR A 415 7.51 -20.26 27.06
C THR A 415 7.60 -19.43 28.33
N LEU A 416 7.99 -18.15 28.20
CA LEU A 416 8.14 -17.21 29.31
C LEU A 416 6.80 -16.95 30.01
N CYS A 417 5.73 -16.76 29.24
CA CYS A 417 4.40 -16.50 29.80
C CYS A 417 3.72 -17.75 30.37
N HIS A 418 4.04 -18.96 29.88
CA HIS A 418 3.45 -20.23 30.35
C HIS A 418 4.19 -20.87 31.52
N HIS A 419 5.43 -20.46 31.79
CA HIS A 419 6.18 -21.02 32.89
C HIS A 419 5.68 -20.41 34.21
N PRO A 420 5.21 -21.22 35.18
CA PRO A 420 4.95 -20.70 36.51
C PRO A 420 6.28 -20.16 37.05
N ALA A 421 6.28 -18.90 37.49
CA ALA A 421 7.46 -18.33 38.12
C ALA A 421 7.86 -19.22 39.31
N PRO A 422 9.12 -19.69 39.40
CA PRO A 422 9.54 -20.48 40.55
C PRO A 422 9.41 -19.61 41.80
N VAL A 423 8.52 -20.05 42.70
CA VAL A 423 8.12 -19.38 43.96
C VAL A 423 9.31 -19.05 44.90
N ASN A 424 10.52 -19.54 44.61
CA ASN A 424 11.67 -19.48 45.52
C ASN A 424 12.82 -18.53 45.13
N THR A 425 12.77 -17.78 44.02
CA THR A 425 13.97 -17.05 43.54
C THR A 425 13.97 -15.54 43.72
N LEU A 426 12.93 -14.95 44.33
CA LEU A 426 12.91 -13.51 44.66
C LEU A 426 12.47 -13.27 46.11
N VAL A 427 13.19 -13.87 47.06
CA VAL A 427 13.29 -13.28 48.40
C VAL A 427 14.17 -12.04 48.27
N ILE A 428 13.57 -10.93 47.84
CA ILE A 428 14.16 -9.61 48.06
C ILE A 428 14.17 -9.43 49.57
N LYS A 429 15.37 -9.28 50.14
CA LYS A 429 15.60 -8.98 51.55
C LYS A 429 14.68 -7.83 51.98
N GLN A 430 13.72 -8.13 52.84
CA GLN A 430 13.10 -7.12 53.69
C GLN A 430 14.12 -6.77 54.77
N ASP A 431 14.82 -5.66 54.61
CA ASP A 431 15.32 -4.89 55.75
C ASP A 431 14.47 -3.62 55.83
N ASP A 432 13.79 -3.51 56.97
CA ASP A 432 13.21 -2.32 57.60
C ASP A 432 12.17 -1.49 56.84
N GLN A 433 10.89 -1.75 57.11
CA GLN A 433 9.99 -0.80 57.81
C GLN A 433 8.59 -1.38 58.05
N GLN A 434 8.32 -1.65 59.33
CA GLN A 434 7.06 -1.62 60.08
C GLN A 434 5.76 -2.18 59.47
N GLU A 435 5.40 -3.31 60.05
CA GLU A 435 4.09 -3.95 60.19
C GLU A 435 2.87 -3.00 60.15
N HIS A 436 2.02 -3.20 59.15
CA HIS A 436 0.57 -3.19 59.34
C HIS A 436 0.01 -4.50 58.78
N VAL A 437 -0.11 -5.49 59.67
CA VAL A 437 -0.74 -6.78 59.40
C VAL A 437 -2.24 -6.57 59.47
N ASP A 438 -2.87 -6.29 58.32
CA ASP A 438 -4.30 -6.50 58.18
C ASP A 438 -4.58 -7.99 57.95
N LYS A 439 -5.42 -8.54 58.84
CA LYS A 439 -5.89 -9.92 58.84
C LYS A 439 -6.85 -10.18 57.68
N SER A 440 -6.31 -10.42 56.50
CA SER A 440 -6.96 -11.23 55.46
C SER A 440 -5.88 -11.72 54.51
N GLY A 441 -5.65 -13.03 54.47
CA GLY A 441 -4.58 -13.61 53.68
C GLY A 441 -4.76 -13.35 52.18
N SER A 442 -3.84 -12.61 51.56
CA SER A 442 -3.70 -12.53 50.09
C SER A 442 -2.28 -12.18 49.61
N ILE A 443 -1.23 -12.64 50.30
CA ILE A 443 0.17 -12.42 49.85
C ILE A 443 0.53 -13.29 48.62
N THR A 444 -0.37 -14.17 48.17
CA THR A 444 -0.17 -15.04 47.00
C THR A 444 -0.58 -14.42 45.65
N GLU A 445 -1.21 -13.25 45.61
CA GLU A 445 -1.80 -12.72 44.35
C GLU A 445 -0.85 -11.88 43.47
N SER A 446 0.31 -11.44 43.98
CA SER A 446 1.19 -10.50 43.25
C SER A 446 2.15 -11.15 42.24
N TYR A 447 2.51 -12.42 42.43
CA TYR A 447 3.58 -13.07 41.64
C TYR A 447 3.11 -13.55 40.25
N ASP A 448 1.81 -13.76 40.06
CA ASP A 448 1.25 -14.22 38.79
C ASP A 448 0.85 -13.06 37.85
N MET A 449 0.88 -11.80 38.32
CA MET A 449 0.41 -10.64 37.54
C MET A 449 1.37 -10.23 36.42
N LEU A 450 2.69 -10.27 36.66
CA LEU A 450 3.70 -9.78 35.73
C LEU A 450 3.78 -10.63 34.43
N PRO A 451 3.79 -11.99 34.48
CA PRO A 451 3.77 -12.81 33.26
C PRO A 451 2.47 -12.62 32.46
N MET A 452 1.35 -12.38 33.13
CA MET A 452 0.06 -12.12 32.48
C MET A 452 -0.01 -10.74 31.82
N GLN A 453 0.51 -9.70 32.49
CA GLN A 453 0.64 -8.36 31.88
C GLN A 453 1.54 -8.43 30.64
N LEU A 454 2.69 -9.11 30.74
CA LEU A 454 3.59 -9.32 29.62
C LEU A 454 2.91 -10.05 28.45
N ALA A 455 2.11 -11.09 28.74
CA ALA A 455 1.35 -11.82 27.72
C ALA A 455 0.33 -10.92 27.01
N ILE A 456 -0.43 -10.11 27.76
CA ILE A 456 -1.42 -9.19 27.22
C ILE A 456 -0.75 -8.14 26.33
N THR A 457 0.29 -7.48 26.82
CA THR A 457 1.05 -6.46 26.08
C THR A 457 1.71 -7.07 24.83
N PHE A 458 2.34 -8.23 24.94
CA PHE A 458 2.93 -8.92 23.79
C PHE A 458 1.89 -9.25 22.72
N VAL A 459 0.73 -9.80 23.11
CA VAL A 459 -0.33 -10.16 22.17
C VAL A 459 -0.85 -8.91 21.45
N PHE A 460 -1.24 -7.87 22.19
CA PHE A 460 -1.92 -6.70 21.63
C PHE A 460 -1.00 -5.62 21.05
N GLU A 461 0.29 -5.59 21.39
CA GLU A 461 1.23 -4.59 20.85
C GLU A 461 2.21 -5.15 19.83
N THR A 462 2.50 -6.46 19.88
CA THR A 462 3.51 -7.08 19.00
C THR A 462 2.89 -8.15 18.11
N TYR A 463 2.27 -9.18 18.69
CA TYR A 463 1.86 -10.38 17.95
C TYR A 463 0.75 -10.11 16.92
N ILE A 464 -0.19 -9.19 17.20
CA ILE A 464 -1.22 -8.80 16.21
C ILE A 464 -0.62 -8.21 14.92
N HIS A 465 0.59 -7.63 14.97
CA HIS A 465 1.26 -7.04 13.82
C HIS A 465 2.11 -8.05 13.02
N ALA A 466 2.31 -9.26 13.53
CA ALA A 466 3.05 -10.32 12.83
C ALA A 466 2.37 -10.72 11.51
N LYS A 467 3.14 -11.02 10.46
CA LYS A 467 2.57 -11.47 9.17
C LYS A 467 1.85 -12.82 9.32
N ASP A 468 2.54 -13.79 9.94
CA ASP A 468 2.05 -15.14 10.16
C ASP A 468 1.69 -15.36 11.64
N LYS A 469 0.53 -15.96 11.89
CA LYS A 469 -0.08 -16.04 13.23
C LYS A 469 -0.57 -17.47 13.58
N PRO A 470 0.27 -18.50 13.52
CA PRO A 470 -0.16 -19.89 13.65
C PRO A 470 -0.72 -20.24 15.03
N THR A 471 -0.18 -19.66 16.11
CA THR A 471 -0.56 -19.97 17.51
C THR A 471 -1.60 -19.01 18.08
N MET A 472 -2.27 -18.25 17.22
CA MET A 472 -3.17 -17.17 17.63
C MET A 472 -4.40 -17.66 18.40
N THR A 473 -5.01 -18.77 17.99
CA THR A 473 -6.08 -19.43 18.76
C THR A 473 -5.59 -19.86 20.14
N GLY A 474 -4.38 -20.41 20.23
CA GLY A 474 -3.74 -20.80 21.49
C GLY A 474 -3.53 -19.61 22.43
N TRP A 475 -3.08 -18.46 21.92
CA TRP A 475 -2.93 -17.23 22.71
C TRP A 475 -4.27 -16.71 23.25
N VAL A 476 -5.35 -16.75 22.45
CA VAL A 476 -6.67 -16.32 22.94
C VAL A 476 -7.26 -17.29 23.96
N GLU A 477 -7.14 -18.59 23.74
CA GLU A 477 -7.55 -19.57 24.75
C GLU A 477 -6.76 -19.41 26.05
N TYR A 478 -5.46 -19.12 25.96
CA TYR A 478 -4.61 -18.82 27.10
C TYR A 478 -5.09 -17.57 27.84
N LEU A 479 -5.26 -16.43 27.15
CA LEU A 479 -5.74 -15.19 27.74
C LEU A 479 -7.12 -15.38 28.40
N CYS A 480 -8.09 -16.00 27.70
CA CYS A 480 -9.41 -16.26 28.26
C CYS A 480 -9.37 -17.15 29.51
N LYS A 481 -8.46 -18.14 29.57
CA LYS A 481 -8.22 -18.96 30.76
C LYS A 481 -7.63 -18.13 31.90
N GLN A 482 -6.62 -17.29 31.62
CA GLN A 482 -5.98 -16.46 32.64
C GLN A 482 -6.92 -15.41 33.23
N PHE A 483 -7.73 -14.75 32.40
CA PHE A 483 -8.76 -13.84 32.89
C PHE A 483 -9.83 -14.53 33.74
N THR A 484 -10.06 -15.83 33.54
CA THR A 484 -10.96 -16.63 34.40
C THR A 484 -10.29 -17.04 35.70
N ALA A 485 -8.98 -17.33 35.66
CA ALA A 485 -8.21 -17.79 36.81
C ALA A 485 -7.84 -16.66 37.78
N CYS A 486 -7.56 -15.45 37.27
CA CYS A 486 -7.09 -14.31 38.05
C CYS A 486 -7.96 -13.07 37.82
N LYS A 487 -8.87 -12.79 38.77
CA LYS A 487 -9.78 -11.62 38.73
C LYS A 487 -9.03 -10.26 38.71
N PRO A 488 -7.96 -10.04 39.49
CA PRO A 488 -7.20 -8.79 39.43
C PRO A 488 -6.65 -8.43 38.04
N VAL A 489 -6.29 -9.43 37.23
CA VAL A 489 -5.78 -9.21 35.87
C VAL A 489 -6.88 -8.75 34.91
N ALA A 490 -8.10 -9.27 35.07
CA ALA A 490 -9.26 -8.78 34.33
C ALA A 490 -9.59 -7.31 34.67
N VAL A 491 -9.55 -6.96 35.96
CA VAL A 491 -9.77 -5.57 36.41
C VAL A 491 -8.66 -4.64 35.90
N TRP A 492 -7.39 -5.06 36.00
CA TRP A 492 -6.25 -4.31 35.45
C TRP A 492 -6.39 -4.10 33.94
N PHE A 493 -6.78 -5.12 33.18
CA PHE A 493 -6.96 -5.04 31.74
C PHE A 493 -8.04 -4.01 31.36
N LEU A 494 -9.19 -4.03 32.03
CA LEU A 494 -10.25 -3.03 31.84
C LEU A 494 -9.80 -1.62 32.27
N ALA A 495 -9.12 -1.49 33.41
CA ALA A 495 -8.60 -0.22 33.92
C ALA A 495 -7.46 0.37 33.06
N HIS A 496 -6.69 -0.48 32.37
CA HIS A 496 -5.69 -0.04 31.41
C HIS A 496 -6.39 0.57 30.19
N MET A 497 -7.41 -0.09 29.66
CA MET A 497 -8.19 0.40 28.51
C MET A 497 -9.05 1.63 28.80
N THR A 498 -9.37 1.92 30.07
CA THR A 498 -10.02 3.19 30.45
C THR A 498 -9.03 4.36 30.46
N ARG A 499 -7.76 4.10 30.81
CA ARG A 499 -6.70 5.11 30.84
C ARG A 499 -6.10 5.37 29.45
N ASP A 500 -5.90 4.31 28.66
CA ASP A 500 -5.36 4.37 27.31
C ASP A 500 -6.29 3.67 26.31
N ASP A 501 -6.79 4.42 25.32
CA ASP A 501 -7.65 3.91 24.26
C ASP A 501 -6.88 3.40 23.04
N THR A 502 -5.54 3.37 23.08
CA THR A 502 -4.73 2.93 21.94
C THR A 502 -5.06 1.53 21.49
N TRP A 503 -5.28 0.57 22.40
CA TRP A 503 -5.66 -0.80 22.04
C TRP A 503 -7.05 -0.85 21.41
N LEU A 504 -8.03 -0.14 21.97
CA LEU A 504 -9.38 -0.09 21.42
C LEU A 504 -9.37 0.53 20.01
N THR A 505 -8.65 1.64 19.83
CA THR A 505 -8.58 2.35 18.55
C THR A 505 -7.74 1.59 17.51
N LYS A 506 -6.56 1.08 17.87
CA LYS A 506 -5.68 0.35 16.93
C LYS A 506 -6.27 -1.00 16.55
N VAL A 507 -6.82 -1.74 17.51
CA VAL A 507 -7.31 -3.10 17.29
C VAL A 507 -8.73 -3.12 16.75
N LEU A 508 -9.71 -2.46 17.37
CA LEU A 508 -11.11 -2.55 16.92
C LEU A 508 -11.46 -1.60 15.78
N VAL A 509 -10.88 -0.40 15.73
CA VAL A 509 -11.28 0.64 14.76
C VAL A 509 -10.37 0.65 13.53
N ARG A 510 -9.05 0.65 13.71
CA ARG A 510 -8.08 0.83 12.62
C ARG A 510 -7.56 -0.47 12.01
N CYS A 511 -7.70 -1.62 12.70
CA CYS A 511 -7.17 -2.89 12.20
C CYS A 511 -7.99 -3.40 11.00
N PRO A 512 -7.38 -3.68 9.84
CA PRO A 512 -8.11 -4.23 8.69
C PRO A 512 -8.45 -5.72 8.84
N ASN A 513 -7.76 -6.46 9.72
CA ASN A 513 -7.92 -7.90 9.86
C ASN A 513 -9.12 -8.28 10.74
N HIS A 514 -10.18 -8.83 10.13
CA HIS A 514 -11.40 -9.28 10.80
C HIS A 514 -11.14 -10.29 11.93
N THR A 515 -10.24 -11.26 11.72
CA THR A 515 -9.96 -12.30 12.72
C THR A 515 -9.42 -11.69 14.02
N ILE A 516 -8.53 -10.70 13.91
CA ILE A 516 -7.96 -10.02 15.09
C ILE A 516 -9.05 -9.23 15.83
N ARG A 517 -9.91 -8.50 15.11
CA ARG A 517 -11.03 -7.75 15.70
C ARG A 517 -12.02 -8.66 16.41
N HIS A 518 -12.42 -9.75 15.76
CA HIS A 518 -13.35 -10.73 16.32
C HIS A 518 -12.78 -11.38 17.59
N MET A 519 -11.49 -11.73 17.56
CA MET A 519 -10.79 -12.31 18.71
C MET A 519 -10.69 -11.34 19.88
N PHE A 520 -10.34 -10.08 19.62
CA PHE A 520 -10.32 -9.04 20.64
C PHE A 520 -11.70 -8.84 21.26
N ALA A 521 -12.75 -8.72 20.44
CA ALA A 521 -14.13 -8.62 20.90
C ALA A 521 -14.56 -9.83 21.75
N ARG A 522 -14.14 -11.04 21.37
CA ARG A 522 -14.40 -12.26 22.14
C ARG A 522 -13.72 -12.24 23.51
N VAL A 523 -12.44 -11.84 23.57
CA VAL A 523 -11.71 -11.69 24.84
C VAL A 523 -12.41 -10.67 25.74
N LEU A 524 -12.85 -9.53 25.20
CA LEU A 524 -13.60 -8.52 25.95
C LEU A 524 -14.92 -9.06 26.52
N ILE A 525 -15.71 -9.79 25.71
CA ILE A 525 -16.97 -10.39 26.16
C ILE A 525 -16.70 -11.42 27.27
N ASP A 526 -15.70 -12.29 27.09
CA ASP A 526 -15.35 -13.30 28.09
C ASP A 526 -14.91 -12.66 29.43
N VAL A 527 -14.11 -11.59 29.36
CA VAL A 527 -13.68 -10.80 30.53
C VAL A 527 -14.88 -10.19 31.25
N LEU A 528 -15.83 -9.60 30.53
CA LEU A 528 -17.01 -8.93 31.10
C LEU A 528 -18.07 -9.91 31.62
N HIS A 529 -18.27 -11.05 30.96
CA HIS A 529 -19.28 -12.03 31.34
C HIS A 529 -18.90 -12.80 32.62
N LYS A 530 -17.63 -13.21 32.74
CA LYS A 530 -17.18 -14.09 33.84
C LYS A 530 -16.88 -13.37 35.14
N SER A 531 -16.73 -12.05 35.08
CA SER A 531 -16.45 -11.22 36.24
C SER A 531 -17.71 -10.87 37.07
N ARG A 532 -18.90 -11.34 36.65
CA ARG A 532 -20.20 -11.34 37.38
C ARG A 532 -20.32 -10.19 38.39
N PHE A 533 -20.41 -8.97 37.87
CA PHE A 533 -20.55 -7.74 38.66
C PHE A 533 -22.00 -7.49 39.11
N ARG A 534 -22.59 -8.45 39.84
CA ARG A 534 -24.01 -8.41 40.25
C ARG A 534 -24.30 -7.59 41.52
N ASP A 535 -23.26 -7.11 42.21
CA ASP A 535 -23.43 -6.31 43.42
C ASP A 535 -22.98 -4.86 43.16
N SER A 536 -23.95 -3.94 43.21
CA SER A 536 -23.82 -2.49 43.00
C SER A 536 -22.95 -1.75 44.04
N SER A 537 -22.28 -2.48 44.93
CA SER A 537 -21.48 -1.97 46.04
C SER A 537 -19.96 -2.22 45.91
N ASN A 538 -19.48 -2.80 44.80
CA ASN A 538 -18.06 -3.14 44.62
C ASN A 538 -17.34 -2.15 43.67
N GLU A 539 -16.11 -1.75 44.01
CA GLU A 539 -15.23 -0.89 43.16
C GLU A 539 -15.03 -1.44 41.75
N ASP A 540 -15.10 -2.76 41.59
CA ASP A 540 -15.00 -3.44 40.29
C ASP A 540 -16.10 -3.04 39.30
N SER A 541 -17.31 -2.74 39.79
CA SER A 541 -18.43 -2.30 38.94
C SER A 541 -18.17 -0.91 38.35
N LEU A 542 -17.43 -0.06 39.05
CA LEU A 542 -17.08 1.29 38.58
C LEU A 542 -16.12 1.24 37.39
N VAL A 543 -15.13 0.33 37.42
CA VAL A 543 -14.16 0.15 36.32
C VAL A 543 -14.87 -0.28 35.03
N VAL A 544 -15.89 -1.14 35.14
CA VAL A 544 -16.69 -1.59 33.99
C VAL A 544 -17.54 -0.46 33.44
N GLN A 545 -18.19 0.31 34.30
CA GLN A 545 -18.94 1.50 33.89
C GLN A 545 -18.05 2.50 33.16
N GLN A 546 -16.87 2.78 33.71
CA GLN A 546 -15.87 3.65 33.06
C GLN A 546 -15.39 3.08 31.73
N PHE A 547 -15.18 1.76 31.65
CA PHE A 547 -14.78 1.08 30.41
C PHE A 547 -15.85 1.20 29.34
N ILE A 548 -17.11 0.88 29.64
CA ILE A 548 -18.22 0.99 28.68
C ILE A 548 -18.43 2.44 28.25
N HIS A 549 -18.32 3.39 29.17
CA HIS A 549 -18.37 4.82 28.84
C HIS A 549 -17.24 5.21 27.86
N LYS A 550 -16.00 4.84 28.15
CA LYS A 550 -14.85 5.13 27.27
C LYS A 550 -14.96 4.39 25.92
N TYR A 551 -15.45 3.16 25.93
CA TYR A 551 -15.70 2.37 24.72
C TYR A 551 -16.69 3.08 23.79
N LEU A 552 -17.79 3.61 24.33
CA LEU A 552 -18.77 4.38 23.58
C LEU A 552 -18.22 5.73 23.08
N LEU A 553 -17.37 6.40 23.86
CA LEU A 553 -16.73 7.66 23.45
C LEU A 553 -15.87 7.54 22.18
N ILE A 554 -15.31 6.38 21.87
CA ILE A 554 -14.49 6.16 20.65
C ILE A 554 -15.27 6.52 19.38
N ILE A 555 -16.57 6.27 19.36
CA ILE A 555 -17.46 6.61 18.23
C ILE A 555 -17.62 8.13 18.06
N SER A 556 -17.51 8.88 19.16
CA SER A 556 -17.64 10.34 19.18
C SER A 556 -16.35 11.04 18.74
N GLU A 557 -15.19 10.42 18.98
CA GLU A 557 -13.88 10.91 18.58
C GLU A 557 -13.69 10.79 17.06
N GLY A 558 -13.30 11.89 16.39
CA GLY A 558 -13.34 12.02 14.92
C GLY A 558 -12.57 10.97 14.10
N GLY A 559 -11.69 10.19 14.74
CA GLY A 559 -10.90 9.13 14.11
C GLY A 559 -11.70 7.90 13.67
N ALA A 560 -12.80 7.55 14.35
CA ALA A 560 -13.60 6.36 14.03
C ALA A 560 -14.31 6.46 12.66
N ARG A 561 -14.60 7.69 12.21
CA ARG A 561 -15.32 7.95 10.95
C ARG A 561 -14.49 7.60 9.71
N LEU A 562 -13.17 7.74 9.79
CA LEU A 562 -12.26 7.42 8.68
C LEU A 562 -12.09 5.91 8.47
N SER A 563 -12.36 5.11 9.51
CA SER A 563 -12.14 3.65 9.53
C SER A 563 -13.42 2.84 9.60
N ILE A 564 -14.57 3.42 9.24
CA ILE A 564 -15.90 2.82 9.39
C ILE A 564 -16.07 1.43 8.74
N ARG A 565 -15.27 1.14 7.70
CA ARG A 565 -15.27 -0.15 7.00
C ARG A 565 -14.89 -1.35 7.89
N TYR A 566 -14.27 -1.09 9.03
CA TYR A 566 -13.75 -2.12 9.94
C TYR A 566 -14.54 -2.20 11.26
N MET A 567 -15.63 -1.45 11.41
CA MET A 567 -16.33 -1.30 12.69
C MET A 567 -17.44 -2.34 12.94
N SER A 568 -17.59 -3.38 12.10
CA SER A 568 -18.63 -4.41 12.28
C SER A 568 -18.56 -5.06 13.67
N GLU A 569 -17.36 -5.44 14.10
CA GLU A 569 -17.10 -6.16 15.35
C GLU A 569 -17.32 -5.27 16.57
N TYR A 570 -17.15 -3.95 16.41
CA TYR A 570 -17.49 -2.98 17.44
C TYR A 570 -19.00 -3.04 17.78
N PHE A 571 -19.87 -3.09 16.75
CA PHE A 571 -21.32 -3.18 16.95
C PHE A 571 -21.77 -4.58 17.37
N VAL A 572 -21.09 -5.63 16.89
CA VAL A 572 -21.31 -7.01 17.35
C VAL A 572 -21.04 -7.12 18.84
N PHE A 573 -19.94 -6.55 19.34
CA PHE A 573 -19.61 -6.53 20.76
C PHE A 573 -20.73 -5.90 21.61
N LEU A 574 -21.20 -4.70 21.25
CA LEU A 574 -22.26 -4.03 22.00
C LEU A 574 -23.58 -4.82 21.97
N HIS A 575 -23.92 -5.39 20.81
CA HIS A 575 -25.09 -6.25 20.65
C HIS A 575 -25.01 -7.50 21.53
N ASP A 576 -23.87 -8.20 21.53
CA ASP A 576 -23.70 -9.43 22.29
C ASP A 576 -23.59 -9.14 23.79
N PHE A 577 -23.00 -8.00 24.18
CA PHE A 577 -23.02 -7.51 25.56
C PHE A 577 -24.45 -7.26 26.05
N ALA A 578 -25.29 -6.57 25.26
CA ALA A 578 -26.69 -6.33 25.59
C ALA A 578 -27.54 -7.61 25.65
N ARG A 579 -27.20 -8.64 24.85
CA ARG A 579 -27.93 -9.91 24.84
C ARG A 579 -27.71 -10.76 26.10
N ASN A 580 -26.65 -10.49 26.88
CA ASN A 580 -26.29 -11.29 28.04
C ASN A 580 -27.26 -11.13 29.22
N GLY A 581 -27.93 -9.97 29.35
CA GLY A 581 -28.85 -9.72 30.44
C GLY A 581 -29.46 -8.33 30.44
N ILE A 582 -30.42 -8.12 31.35
CA ILE A 582 -31.17 -6.86 31.48
C ILE A 582 -30.30 -5.78 32.16
N ASP A 583 -29.43 -6.17 33.09
CA ASP A 583 -28.54 -5.24 33.80
C ASP A 583 -27.51 -4.60 32.85
N GLU A 584 -26.99 -5.37 31.90
CA GLU A 584 -26.10 -4.88 30.84
C GLU A 584 -26.82 -3.89 29.90
N CYS A 585 -28.08 -4.15 29.59
CA CYS A 585 -28.92 -3.20 28.86
C CYS A 585 -29.14 -1.91 29.65
N TYR A 586 -29.39 -1.99 30.96
CA TYR A 586 -29.52 -0.79 31.81
C TYR A 586 -28.23 0.02 31.85
N LEU A 587 -27.07 -0.63 31.94
CA LEU A 587 -25.77 0.04 31.89
C LEU A 587 -25.56 0.80 30.56
N LEU A 588 -25.89 0.19 29.44
CA LEU A 588 -25.80 0.84 28.12
C LEU A 588 -26.78 2.02 27.99
N LEU A 589 -27.98 1.89 28.55
CA LEU A 589 -28.98 2.96 28.58
C LEU A 589 -28.51 4.14 29.44
N ASP A 590 -27.97 3.88 30.63
CA ASP A 590 -27.44 4.91 31.53
C ASP A 590 -26.24 5.66 30.90
N CYS A 591 -25.51 5.04 29.97
CA CYS A 591 -24.44 5.66 29.18
C CYS A 591 -24.92 6.39 27.91
N LEU A 592 -26.23 6.55 27.69
CA LEU A 592 -26.82 7.18 26.51
C LEU A 592 -26.44 6.50 25.18
N CYS A 593 -26.26 5.17 25.17
CA CYS A 593 -25.80 4.42 24.00
C CYS A 593 -26.67 4.65 22.75
N ILE A 594 -28.01 4.71 22.90
CA ILE A 594 -28.92 4.94 21.77
C ILE A 594 -28.64 6.27 21.08
N GLN A 595 -28.49 7.35 21.86
CA GLN A 595 -28.21 8.69 21.34
C GLN A 595 -26.88 8.72 20.58
N GLN A 596 -25.83 8.16 21.16
CA GLN A 596 -24.50 8.15 20.54
C GLN A 596 -24.48 7.37 19.20
N LEU A 597 -25.16 6.22 19.14
CA LEU A 597 -25.29 5.42 17.92
C LEU A 597 -26.05 6.14 16.81
N ILE A 598 -27.17 6.79 17.15
CA ILE A 598 -27.98 7.57 16.19
C ILE A 598 -27.19 8.78 15.69
N THR A 599 -26.57 9.54 16.60
CA THR A 599 -25.75 10.71 16.24
C THR A 599 -24.59 10.31 15.33
N PHE A 600 -23.90 9.20 15.62
CA PHE A 600 -22.82 8.71 14.76
C PHE A 600 -23.30 8.34 13.35
N TYR A 601 -24.40 7.60 13.25
CA TYR A 601 -24.98 7.20 11.97
C TYR A 601 -25.42 8.42 11.14
N MET A 602 -26.05 9.41 11.78
CA MET A 602 -26.51 10.63 11.10
C MET A 602 -25.35 11.55 10.67
N LEU A 603 -24.33 11.74 11.51
CA LEU A 603 -23.18 12.61 11.19
C LEU A 603 -22.32 12.08 10.03
N HIS A 604 -22.27 10.76 9.83
CA HIS A 604 -21.52 10.16 8.73
C HIS A 604 -22.04 10.57 7.33
N ARG A 605 -23.31 10.97 7.20
CA ARG A 605 -23.93 11.35 5.91
C ARG A 605 -23.96 12.87 5.64
N GLY A 606 -23.65 13.73 6.61
CA GLY A 606 -23.80 15.20 6.52
C GLY A 606 -22.97 15.94 5.45
N ARG A 607 -22.18 15.24 4.62
CA ARG A 607 -21.43 15.79 3.49
C ARG A 607 -21.76 15.08 2.17
N GLN A 608 -23.02 15.15 1.74
CA GLN A 608 -23.36 15.04 0.32
C GLN A 608 -23.80 16.43 -0.14
N PRO A 609 -23.12 17.07 -1.11
CA PRO A 609 -23.57 18.35 -1.63
C PRO A 609 -24.95 18.17 -2.26
N LYS A 610 -25.88 19.04 -1.87
CA LYS A 610 -27.17 19.22 -2.57
C LYS A 610 -26.87 19.44 -4.04
N GLN A 611 -27.45 18.61 -4.92
CA GLN A 611 -27.47 18.87 -6.35
C GLN A 611 -28.17 20.21 -6.59
N SER A 612 -27.41 21.28 -6.76
CA SER A 612 -27.87 22.48 -7.44
C SER A 612 -27.79 22.22 -8.93
N SER A 613 -28.95 22.25 -9.55
CA SER A 613 -29.16 22.37 -10.99
C SER A 613 -28.25 23.44 -11.62
N SER A 614 -27.43 23.05 -12.58
CA SER A 614 -27.13 23.89 -13.74
C SER A 614 -26.74 23.01 -14.92
N ASN A 615 -27.56 23.09 -15.96
CA ASN A 615 -27.25 22.68 -17.32
C ASN A 615 -25.83 23.12 -17.71
N ASN A 616 -25.09 22.23 -18.36
CA ASN A 616 -24.63 22.50 -19.72
C ASN A 616 -24.23 21.20 -20.41
N ASN A 617 -24.94 20.94 -21.50
CA ASN A 617 -24.48 20.09 -22.59
C ASN A 617 -23.14 20.63 -23.09
N ASN A 618 -22.22 19.72 -23.38
CA ASN A 618 -21.67 19.62 -24.73
C ASN A 618 -21.13 18.21 -24.94
N ASN A 619 -21.62 17.62 -26.03
CA ASN A 619 -21.13 16.41 -26.65
C ASN A 619 -19.70 16.65 -27.17
N ASP A 620 -18.84 15.64 -27.05
CA ASP A 620 -18.12 15.12 -28.24
C ASP A 620 -17.47 13.77 -27.93
N ASP A 621 -17.99 12.76 -28.64
CA ASP A 621 -17.31 11.68 -29.37
C ASP A 621 -16.23 10.81 -28.70
N GLY A 622 -16.66 9.59 -28.34
CA GLY A 622 -16.60 8.46 -29.27
C GLY A 622 -15.25 7.76 -29.54
N ASN A 623 -15.14 6.54 -29.01
CA ASN A 623 -14.32 5.38 -29.48
C ASN A 623 -12.78 5.51 -29.41
N THR A 624 -12.00 4.51 -28.96
CA THR A 624 -12.15 3.06 -29.16
C THR A 624 -11.30 2.27 -28.15
N SER A 625 -11.92 1.22 -27.59
CA SER A 625 -11.47 -0.15 -27.25
C SER A 625 -10.03 -0.57 -26.89
N SER A 626 -10.03 -1.68 -26.13
CA SER A 626 -9.04 -2.74 -25.86
C SER A 626 -7.94 -2.37 -24.86
N ASP A 627 -8.04 -2.83 -23.60
CA ASP A 627 -7.87 -4.19 -23.05
C ASP A 627 -6.46 -4.26 -22.45
N ASP A 628 -6.37 -4.31 -21.12
CA ASP A 628 -5.47 -5.23 -20.43
C ASP A 628 -5.73 -5.24 -18.93
N GLU A 629 -6.02 -6.44 -18.45
CA GLU A 629 -6.04 -6.82 -17.05
C GLU A 629 -4.65 -6.67 -16.45
N ASN A 630 -4.54 -6.01 -15.29
CA ASN A 630 -3.52 -6.41 -14.31
C ASN A 630 -3.93 -5.99 -12.90
N GLN A 631 -4.47 -6.97 -12.18
CA GLN A 631 -4.47 -7.00 -10.72
C GLN A 631 -3.01 -6.99 -10.25
N SER A 632 -2.57 -5.90 -9.63
CA SER A 632 -1.40 -5.93 -8.75
C SER A 632 -1.64 -5.06 -7.51
N SER A 633 -1.84 -5.75 -6.40
CA SER A 633 -1.08 -5.57 -5.16
C SER A 633 -0.83 -4.14 -4.68
N THR A 634 -1.75 -3.61 -3.86
CA THR A 634 -1.37 -2.59 -2.86
C THR A 634 -1.06 -3.28 -1.53
N ASN A 635 0.11 -3.93 -1.47
CA ASN A 635 0.82 -4.15 -0.23
C ASN A 635 1.38 -2.80 0.24
N LEU A 636 0.60 -2.05 1.02
CA LEU A 636 1.18 -0.98 1.84
C LEU A 636 1.80 -1.63 3.08
N LEU A 637 3.11 -1.87 3.01
CA LEU A 637 3.96 -2.09 4.16
C LEU A 637 3.83 -0.88 5.11
N MET A 638 3.27 -1.13 6.30
CA MET A 638 3.44 -0.25 7.45
C MET A 638 4.92 -0.28 7.86
N THR A 639 5.63 0.79 7.54
CA THR A 639 6.92 1.09 8.18
C THR A 639 6.61 1.82 9.48
N THR A 640 6.95 1.18 10.59
CA THR A 640 6.96 1.77 11.92
C THR A 640 8.21 2.64 12.05
N ASN A 641 8.04 3.95 11.89
CA ASN A 641 8.92 4.96 12.48
C ASN A 641 8.02 6.17 12.77
N ALA A 642 7.71 6.35 14.05
CA ALA A 642 7.04 7.54 14.54
C ALA A 642 8.04 8.71 14.61
N ILE A 643 7.48 9.92 14.66
CA ILE A 643 8.09 11.25 14.72
C ILE A 643 8.24 11.88 13.33
N ASP A 644 7.14 12.45 12.85
CA ASP A 644 7.07 13.88 12.54
C ASP A 644 5.59 14.30 12.55
N ASP A 645 5.28 15.25 13.44
CA ASP A 645 4.04 16.03 13.44
C ASP A 645 4.06 16.96 12.21
N ASP A 646 3.58 16.46 11.08
CA ASP A 646 3.17 17.32 9.97
C ASP A 646 1.66 17.19 9.77
N ILE A 647 0.98 18.29 10.07
CA ILE A 647 -0.43 18.54 9.79
C ILE A 647 -0.63 18.41 8.28
N ILE A 648 -1.07 17.23 7.83
CA ILE A 648 -1.62 17.06 6.48
C ILE A 648 -3.00 17.74 6.48
N PRO A 649 -3.26 18.75 5.63
CA PRO A 649 -4.58 19.36 5.53
C PRO A 649 -5.61 18.30 5.12
N LEU A 650 -6.67 18.20 5.91
CA LEU A 650 -7.90 17.44 5.67
C LEU A 650 -8.59 17.88 4.37
N ASN A 651 -8.05 17.53 3.20
CA ASN A 651 -8.74 17.61 1.91
C ASN A 651 -7.96 16.83 0.85
N THR A 652 -8.21 15.52 0.75
CA THR A 652 -8.37 14.72 -0.49
C THR A 652 -8.09 13.24 -0.23
N ILE A 653 -9.08 12.54 0.32
CA ILE A 653 -9.25 11.11 0.02
C ILE A 653 -10.58 10.98 -0.70
N ARG A 654 -10.52 11.06 -2.04
CA ARG A 654 -11.63 10.67 -2.90
C ARG A 654 -11.86 9.17 -2.69
N LEU A 655 -12.87 8.81 -1.90
CA LEU A 655 -13.40 7.45 -1.93
C LEU A 655 -14.18 7.31 -3.25
N PRO A 656 -13.84 6.34 -4.13
CA PRO A 656 -14.55 6.14 -5.37
C PRO A 656 -16.03 5.83 -5.10
N ALA A 657 -16.92 6.53 -5.81
CA ALA A 657 -18.37 6.47 -5.64
C ALA A 657 -19.00 5.11 -5.97
N ASN A 658 -18.22 4.12 -6.44
CA ASN A 658 -18.73 2.82 -6.89
C ASN A 658 -18.85 1.72 -5.83
N ASN A 659 -18.42 1.94 -4.59
CA ASN A 659 -18.51 0.90 -3.54
C ASN A 659 -19.79 1.01 -2.69
N ASN A 660 -20.96 0.96 -3.34
CA ASN A 660 -22.24 0.74 -2.64
C ASN A 660 -22.43 -0.73 -2.20
N LEU A 661 -21.55 -1.66 -2.62
CA LEU A 661 -21.70 -3.09 -2.30
C LEU A 661 -21.25 -3.50 -0.88
N ASN A 662 -20.40 -2.74 -0.18
CA ASN A 662 -19.83 -3.15 1.12
C ASN A 662 -20.40 -2.40 2.35
N ARG A 663 -21.45 -1.60 2.18
CA ARG A 663 -22.07 -0.84 3.29
C ARG A 663 -23.07 -1.61 4.18
N PRO A 664 -23.84 -2.61 3.70
CA PRO A 664 -24.97 -3.12 4.49
C PRO A 664 -24.58 -4.05 5.66
N GLY A 665 -23.38 -4.64 5.66
CA GLY A 665 -22.96 -5.56 6.74
C GLY A 665 -22.43 -4.87 8.01
N ILE A 666 -21.88 -3.65 7.90
CA ILE A 666 -21.17 -2.99 9.03
C ILE A 666 -22.15 -2.67 10.17
N PHE A 667 -23.33 -2.13 9.83
CA PHE A 667 -24.34 -1.71 10.80
C PHE A 667 -25.38 -2.80 11.10
N GLU A 668 -25.19 -4.03 10.61
CA GLU A 668 -26.20 -5.09 10.67
C GLU A 668 -26.66 -5.40 12.11
N LYS A 669 -25.74 -5.33 13.08
CA LYS A 669 -25.98 -5.53 14.52
C LYS A 669 -26.31 -4.26 15.30
N MET A 670 -26.03 -3.07 14.74
CA MET A 670 -26.34 -1.79 15.39
C MET A 670 -27.85 -1.60 15.54
N PHE A 671 -28.64 -1.90 14.51
CA PHE A 671 -30.08 -1.68 14.55
C PHE A 671 -30.84 -2.68 15.45
N PRO A 672 -30.53 -3.99 15.44
CA PRO A 672 -31.03 -4.92 16.45
C PRO A 672 -30.69 -4.51 17.88
N LEU A 673 -29.49 -3.98 18.12
CA LEU A 673 -29.09 -3.45 19.43
C LEU A 673 -29.98 -2.27 19.84
N ILE A 674 -30.20 -1.30 18.95
CA ILE A 674 -31.11 -0.16 19.23
C ILE A 674 -32.51 -0.66 19.54
N ALA A 675 -33.03 -1.65 18.79
CA ALA A 675 -34.35 -2.22 19.04
C ALA A 675 -34.44 -2.91 20.42
N LEU A 676 -33.40 -3.68 20.81
CA LEU A 676 -33.33 -4.36 22.11
C LEU A 676 -33.26 -3.37 23.28
N LEU A 677 -32.44 -2.31 23.14
CA LEU A 677 -32.33 -1.27 24.17
C LEU A 677 -33.63 -0.49 24.31
N LEU A 678 -34.29 -0.15 23.19
CA LEU A 678 -35.60 0.50 23.21
C LEU A 678 -36.66 -0.37 23.88
N GLU A 679 -36.73 -1.67 23.56
CA GLU A 679 -37.65 -2.61 24.23
C GLU A 679 -37.42 -2.62 25.75
N THR A 680 -36.16 -2.70 26.16
CA THR A 680 -35.75 -2.70 27.57
C THR A 680 -36.12 -1.39 28.28
N GLU A 681 -35.89 -0.25 27.64
CA GLU A 681 -36.23 1.06 28.18
C GLU A 681 -37.74 1.26 28.33
N ARG A 682 -38.55 0.75 27.39
CA ARG A 682 -40.01 0.79 27.51
C ARG A 682 -40.51 -0.07 28.67
N THR A 683 -39.84 -1.19 28.97
CA THR A 683 -40.19 -2.05 30.11
C THR A 683 -39.74 -1.48 31.46
N ARG A 684 -38.63 -0.72 31.49
CA ARG A 684 -38.13 -0.02 32.69
C ARG A 684 -39.04 1.12 33.13
N SER A 685 -39.64 1.84 32.17
CA SER A 685 -40.16 3.19 32.44
C SER A 685 -41.68 3.33 32.58
N ASN A 686 -42.52 2.36 32.16
CA ASN A 686 -44.01 2.45 32.12
C ASN A 686 -44.65 3.73 31.47
N LEU A 687 -43.82 4.63 30.94
CA LEU A 687 -43.98 5.74 29.99
C LEU A 687 -45.06 6.81 30.22
N GLU A 688 -44.56 7.98 30.66
CA GLU A 688 -44.94 9.28 30.07
C GLU A 688 -43.73 10.11 29.55
N ASN A 689 -42.50 9.93 30.05
CA ASN A 689 -41.35 10.77 29.68
C ASN A 689 -40.13 9.98 29.14
N PHE A 690 -40.19 9.53 27.89
CA PHE A 690 -39.00 9.15 27.12
C PHE A 690 -38.74 10.22 26.06
N ASP A 691 -37.51 10.74 25.99
CA ASP A 691 -37.17 11.81 25.05
C ASP A 691 -36.99 11.26 23.63
N LEU A 692 -38.13 11.06 22.95
CA LEU A 692 -38.21 10.64 21.55
C LEU A 692 -37.67 11.70 20.57
N HIS A 693 -37.22 12.86 21.05
CA HIS A 693 -36.82 14.00 20.22
C HIS A 693 -35.82 13.61 19.14
N LEU A 694 -34.80 12.81 19.44
CA LEU A 694 -33.75 12.43 18.48
C LEU A 694 -34.24 11.47 17.37
N LEU A 695 -35.22 10.61 17.67
CA LEU A 695 -35.80 9.67 16.70
C LEU A 695 -36.90 10.32 15.83
N VAL A 696 -37.56 11.34 16.38
CA VAL A 696 -38.66 12.08 15.75
C VAL A 696 -38.17 13.37 15.06
N GLU A 697 -36.98 13.86 15.39
CA GLU A 697 -36.35 15.06 14.82
C GLU A 697 -36.30 14.99 13.30
N ASN A 698 -36.58 16.13 12.65
CA ASN A 698 -36.59 16.27 11.19
C ASN A 698 -37.46 15.22 10.48
N ASP A 699 -38.68 14.99 10.96
CA ASP A 699 -39.66 14.07 10.37
C ASP A 699 -39.14 12.63 10.18
N PHE A 700 -38.57 12.05 11.24
CA PHE A 700 -38.03 10.68 11.23
C PHE A 700 -36.90 10.48 10.20
N ALA A 701 -36.05 11.49 10.02
CA ALA A 701 -34.93 11.45 9.08
C ALA A 701 -34.04 10.22 9.29
N PHE A 702 -33.80 9.81 10.54
CA PHE A 702 -33.05 8.59 10.87
C PHE A 702 -33.69 7.33 10.26
N ILE A 703 -35.00 7.15 10.43
CA ILE A 703 -35.75 6.00 9.89
C ILE A 703 -35.74 6.05 8.37
N GLN A 704 -35.95 7.23 7.77
CA GLN A 704 -35.89 7.40 6.33
C GLN A 704 -34.55 6.92 5.77
N GLN A 705 -33.44 7.35 6.37
CA GLN A 705 -32.09 6.98 5.91
C GLN A 705 -31.84 5.48 6.08
N GLN A 706 -32.26 4.88 7.20
CA GLN A 706 -32.10 3.44 7.42
C GLN A 706 -32.81 2.60 6.36
N ILE A 707 -34.02 3.00 5.96
CA ILE A 707 -34.78 2.30 4.92
C ILE A 707 -34.11 2.44 3.56
N LEU A 708 -33.64 3.64 3.22
CA LEU A 708 -32.97 3.91 1.94
C LEU A 708 -31.61 3.19 1.83
N ASP A 709 -30.87 3.06 2.93
CA ASP A 709 -29.62 2.29 2.97
C ASP A 709 -29.87 0.76 2.96
N ASN A 710 -31.12 0.30 3.06
CA ASN A 710 -31.54 -1.12 2.98
C ASN A 710 -30.82 -2.05 3.99
N ILE A 711 -30.58 -1.56 5.22
CA ILE A 711 -29.86 -2.30 6.27
C ILE A 711 -30.84 -2.83 7.31
N ASN A 712 -30.89 -4.16 7.46
CA ASN A 712 -31.71 -4.88 8.45
C ASN A 712 -33.13 -4.29 8.61
N LEU A 713 -33.88 -4.25 7.51
CA LEU A 713 -35.25 -3.70 7.44
C LEU A 713 -36.22 -4.33 8.45
N LYS A 714 -35.89 -5.54 8.93
CA LYS A 714 -36.61 -6.25 9.98
C LYS A 714 -36.50 -5.50 11.32
N ALA A 715 -35.28 -5.14 11.72
CA ALA A 715 -35.03 -4.34 12.92
C ALA A 715 -35.61 -2.93 12.78
N THR A 716 -35.56 -2.32 11.59
CA THR A 716 -36.21 -1.01 11.32
C THR A 716 -37.70 -1.04 11.59
N ALA A 717 -38.39 -2.08 11.09
CA ALA A 717 -39.83 -2.25 11.33
C ALA A 717 -40.13 -2.42 12.83
N HIS A 718 -39.31 -3.18 13.56
CA HIS A 718 -39.43 -3.32 15.00
C HIS A 718 -39.23 -1.99 15.74
N ILE A 719 -38.23 -1.19 15.36
CA ILE A 719 -38.02 0.16 15.91
C ILE A 719 -39.23 1.06 15.66
N ILE A 720 -39.82 1.03 14.45
CA ILE A 720 -41.03 1.81 14.13
C ILE A 720 -42.21 1.36 15.02
N GLN A 721 -42.40 0.05 15.21
CA GLN A 721 -43.45 -0.48 16.09
C GLN A 721 -43.22 -0.05 17.53
N LEU A 722 -41.98 -0.12 18.01
CA LEU A 722 -41.60 0.33 19.35
C LEU A 722 -41.81 1.83 19.52
N ILE A 723 -41.47 2.69 18.56
CA ILE A 723 -41.71 4.14 18.62
C ILE A 723 -43.22 4.44 18.72
N CYS A 724 -44.02 3.74 17.91
CA CYS A 724 -45.46 3.94 17.84
C CYS A 724 -46.25 3.21 18.93
N TYR A 725 -45.62 2.45 19.82
CA TYR A 725 -46.31 1.71 20.87
C TYR A 725 -47.17 2.66 21.74
N LYS A 726 -48.48 2.38 21.81
CA LYS A 726 -49.53 3.21 22.46
C LYS A 726 -49.68 4.64 21.91
N ASN A 727 -49.14 4.98 20.74
CA ASN A 727 -49.26 6.32 20.13
C ASN A 727 -49.69 6.30 18.65
N ASP A 728 -51.00 6.41 18.42
CA ASP A 728 -51.60 6.40 17.08
C ASP A 728 -51.27 7.64 16.24
N VAL A 729 -50.85 8.76 16.87
CA VAL A 729 -50.51 10.00 16.16
C VAL A 729 -49.20 9.82 15.41
N TYR A 730 -48.18 9.25 16.05
CA TYR A 730 -46.91 8.92 15.39
C TYR A 730 -47.08 7.83 14.34
N ALA A 731 -47.92 6.82 14.59
CA ALA A 731 -48.23 5.78 13.60
C ALA A 731 -48.82 6.40 12.32
N ASN A 732 -49.79 7.31 12.46
CA ASN A 732 -50.35 8.04 11.32
C ASN A 732 -49.31 8.92 10.60
N LYS A 733 -48.44 9.61 11.34
CA LYS A 733 -47.40 10.47 10.78
C LYS A 733 -46.36 9.68 9.96
N ILE A 734 -45.83 8.57 10.51
CA ILE A 734 -44.86 7.71 9.81
C ILE A 734 -45.48 7.08 8.57
N VAL A 735 -46.72 6.57 8.62
CA VAL A 735 -47.36 5.96 7.46
C VAL A 735 -47.61 6.99 6.34
N ASN A 736 -47.95 8.24 6.70
CA ASN A 736 -48.06 9.33 5.71
C ASN A 736 -46.69 9.65 5.08
N LEU A 737 -45.63 9.71 5.88
CA LEU A 737 -44.26 9.94 5.40
C LEU A 737 -43.77 8.80 4.49
N LEU A 738 -43.98 7.54 4.87
CA LEU A 738 -43.66 6.37 4.02
C LEU A 738 -44.37 6.47 2.66
N SER A 739 -45.65 6.88 2.64
CA SER A 739 -46.40 7.10 1.41
C SER A 739 -45.83 8.25 0.56
N GLN A 740 -45.38 9.33 1.20
CA GLN A 740 -44.73 10.46 0.51
C GLN A 740 -43.35 10.06 -0.03
N TRP A 741 -42.55 9.30 0.73
CA TRP A 741 -41.25 8.80 0.28
C TRP A 741 -41.39 7.85 -0.91
N ILE A 742 -42.37 6.94 -0.93
CA ILE A 742 -42.65 6.09 -2.09
C ILE A 742 -42.95 6.94 -3.34
N THR A 743 -43.66 8.05 -3.18
CA THR A 743 -43.96 8.98 -4.28
C THR A 743 -42.70 9.71 -4.76
N ASN A 744 -41.87 10.18 -3.83
CA ASN A 744 -40.66 10.94 -4.12
C ASN A 744 -39.57 10.07 -4.78
N TYR A 745 -39.44 8.80 -4.38
CA TYR A 745 -38.44 7.86 -4.89
C TYR A 745 -38.94 6.95 -6.02
N LYS A 746 -40.06 7.28 -6.68
CA LYS A 746 -40.69 6.43 -7.71
C LYS A 746 -39.78 5.93 -8.84
N ASN A 747 -38.69 6.66 -9.13
CA ASN A 747 -37.73 6.34 -10.18
C ASN A 747 -36.59 5.41 -9.71
N ASP A 748 -36.39 5.22 -8.41
CA ASP A 748 -35.36 4.35 -7.83
C ASP A 748 -35.98 3.04 -7.33
N MET A 749 -35.80 1.97 -8.10
CA MET A 749 -36.41 0.67 -7.81
C MET A 749 -35.92 0.05 -6.50
N ASN A 750 -34.67 0.29 -6.10
CA ASN A 750 -34.10 -0.31 -4.88
C ASN A 750 -34.71 0.32 -3.62
N SER A 751 -34.77 1.65 -3.57
CA SER A 751 -35.37 2.40 -2.47
C SER A 751 -36.87 2.10 -2.32
N VAL A 752 -37.60 2.00 -3.44
CA VAL A 752 -39.03 1.65 -3.43
C VAL A 752 -39.26 0.23 -2.93
N GLN A 753 -38.43 -0.74 -3.36
CA GLN A 753 -38.52 -2.11 -2.85
C GLN A 753 -38.23 -2.20 -1.35
N ALA A 754 -37.25 -1.44 -0.83
CA ALA A 754 -36.96 -1.39 0.60
C ALA A 754 -38.14 -0.83 1.41
N LEU A 755 -38.77 0.26 0.94
CA LEU A 755 -39.97 0.83 1.55
C LEU A 755 -41.14 -0.17 1.61
N PHE A 756 -41.42 -0.89 0.51
CA PHE A 756 -42.46 -1.92 0.48
C PHE A 756 -42.13 -3.14 1.36
N LYS A 757 -40.85 -3.51 1.51
CA LYS A 757 -40.43 -4.56 2.45
C LYS A 757 -40.68 -4.16 3.90
N VAL A 758 -40.36 -2.91 4.29
CA VAL A 758 -40.65 -2.40 5.65
C VAL A 758 -42.16 -2.40 5.92
N LEU A 759 -42.98 -1.95 4.96
CA LEU A 759 -44.44 -2.02 5.07
C LEU A 759 -44.94 -3.45 5.28
N THR A 760 -44.33 -4.42 4.60
CA THR A 760 -44.63 -5.85 4.78
C THR A 760 -44.28 -6.31 6.20
N TYR A 761 -43.09 -5.97 6.69
CA TYR A 761 -42.67 -6.33 8.05
C TYR A 761 -43.52 -5.66 9.14
N LEU A 762 -43.98 -4.42 8.95
CA LEU A 762 -44.89 -3.75 9.88
C LEU A 762 -46.24 -4.48 10.02
N ILE A 763 -46.68 -5.16 8.96
CA ILE A 763 -47.92 -5.96 8.95
C ILE A 763 -47.69 -7.35 9.54
N GLU A 764 -46.59 -8.01 9.16
CA GLU A 764 -46.25 -9.38 9.60
C GLU A 764 -45.84 -9.46 11.08
N GLN A 765 -45.07 -8.49 11.57
CA GLN A 765 -44.54 -8.49 12.93
C GLN A 765 -45.48 -7.85 13.94
N ASN A 766 -46.70 -7.50 13.54
CA ASN A 766 -47.66 -6.93 14.47
C ASN A 766 -48.04 -8.02 15.50
N PRO A 767 -47.73 -7.85 16.81
CA PRO A 767 -47.99 -8.86 17.83
C PRO A 767 -49.47 -9.21 17.97
N ASN A 768 -50.36 -8.35 17.46
CA ASN A 768 -51.81 -8.58 17.42
C ASN A 768 -52.24 -9.70 16.45
N ASN A 769 -51.40 -10.08 15.47
CA ASN A 769 -51.71 -11.10 14.45
C ASN A 769 -51.22 -12.52 14.78
N ILE A 770 -50.47 -12.71 15.87
CA ILE A 770 -49.88 -14.00 16.23
C ILE A 770 -50.96 -14.88 16.90
N THR A 771 -51.55 -15.79 16.13
CA THR A 771 -52.32 -16.92 16.67
C THR A 771 -51.37 -18.03 17.09
N ASN A 772 -51.60 -18.62 18.27
CA ASN A 772 -50.78 -19.57 19.05
C ASN A 772 -50.34 -20.90 18.38
N GLU A 773 -50.08 -20.97 17.08
CA GLU A 773 -49.63 -22.22 16.44
C GLU A 773 -48.29 -22.00 15.72
N ASN A 774 -47.18 -22.15 16.47
CA ASN A 774 -45.88 -22.72 16.08
C ASN A 774 -44.78 -22.23 17.05
N ASN A 775 -44.43 -23.08 18.02
CA ASN A 775 -43.50 -22.75 19.11
C ASN A 775 -42.00 -22.79 18.75
N ASP A 776 -41.60 -23.13 17.52
CA ASP A 776 -40.18 -23.38 17.21
C ASP A 776 -39.43 -22.25 16.48
N GLN A 777 -40.04 -21.07 16.31
CA GLN A 777 -39.35 -19.86 15.78
C GLN A 777 -39.31 -18.68 16.77
N GLN A 778 -39.55 -18.95 18.06
CA GLN A 778 -39.56 -17.95 19.14
C GLN A 778 -38.15 -17.67 19.70
N GLN A 779 -37.27 -17.03 18.93
CA GLN A 779 -36.02 -16.47 19.48
C GLN A 779 -35.76 -14.99 19.16
N ILE A 780 -36.69 -14.27 18.50
CA ILE A 780 -36.50 -12.85 18.17
C ILE A 780 -37.68 -11.95 18.61
N LEU A 781 -38.78 -12.47 19.12
CA LEU A 781 -39.89 -11.64 19.60
C LEU A 781 -40.18 -11.96 21.08
N SER A 782 -40.08 -10.93 21.91
CA SER A 782 -40.43 -10.84 23.34
C SER A 782 -39.60 -11.69 24.31
N THR A 783 -38.53 -11.11 24.84
CA THR A 783 -38.00 -11.53 26.16
C THR A 783 -38.58 -10.67 27.29
N LEU A 784 -39.31 -9.59 26.97
CA LEU A 784 -39.85 -8.66 27.94
C LEU A 784 -41.37 -8.46 27.71
N ASN A 785 -42.14 -8.63 28.78
CA ASN A 785 -43.62 -8.63 28.79
C ASN A 785 -44.19 -7.24 28.45
N LEU A 786 -44.32 -6.90 27.16
CA LEU A 786 -45.10 -5.76 26.69
C LEU A 786 -46.58 -6.18 26.45
N ASP A 787 -47.54 -5.39 26.94
CA ASP A 787 -48.97 -5.67 26.79
C ASP A 787 -49.44 -5.70 25.31
N LYS A 788 -50.52 -6.44 25.03
CA LYS A 788 -51.16 -6.63 23.69
C LYS A 788 -51.84 -5.39 23.06
N ASN A 789 -51.44 -4.17 23.44
CA ASN A 789 -52.04 -2.92 22.95
C ASN A 789 -51.15 -2.24 21.89
N TRP A 790 -50.88 -2.94 20.79
CA TRP A 790 -50.10 -2.43 19.66
C TRP A 790 -51.00 -1.72 18.63
N CYS A 791 -50.47 -0.69 17.95
CA CYS A 791 -51.19 0.04 16.90
C CYS A 791 -51.54 -0.86 15.70
N ASP A 792 -52.73 -0.67 15.12
CA ASP A 792 -53.15 -1.39 13.92
C ASP A 792 -52.57 -0.74 12.65
N PHE A 793 -51.33 -1.09 12.33
CA PHE A 793 -50.66 -0.64 11.11
C PHE A 793 -51.36 -1.15 9.83
N ALA A 794 -52.07 -2.27 9.86
CA ALA A 794 -52.64 -2.88 8.65
C ALA A 794 -53.77 -2.01 8.05
N SER A 795 -54.65 -1.46 8.89
CA SER A 795 -55.70 -0.55 8.44
C SER A 795 -55.16 0.80 7.95
N LEU A 796 -54.17 1.37 8.66
CA LEU A 796 -53.54 2.64 8.29
C LEU A 796 -52.76 2.56 6.96
N ILE A 797 -51.95 1.51 6.79
CA ILE A 797 -51.10 1.32 5.61
C ILE A 797 -51.94 1.14 4.35
N VAL A 798 -52.98 0.30 4.40
CA VAL A 798 -53.77 -0.03 3.21
C VAL A 798 -54.55 1.17 2.67
N ILE A 799 -55.08 2.02 3.54
CA ILE A 799 -55.79 3.24 3.12
C ILE A 799 -54.85 4.22 2.39
N ARG A 800 -53.58 4.30 2.80
CA ARG A 800 -52.60 5.23 2.23
C ARG A 800 -51.96 4.69 0.95
N ILE A 801 -51.54 3.42 0.95
CA ILE A 801 -51.00 2.74 -0.24
C ILE A 801 -52.08 2.61 -1.33
N GLY A 802 -53.34 2.42 -0.95
CA GLY A 802 -54.46 2.43 -1.88
C GLY A 802 -54.57 3.69 -2.74
N LYS A 803 -54.15 4.85 -2.21
CA LYS A 803 -54.12 6.13 -2.94
C LYS A 803 -52.92 6.25 -3.90
N LEU A 804 -51.91 5.39 -3.76
CA LEU A 804 -50.74 5.36 -4.62
C LEU A 804 -50.92 4.49 -5.88
N ILE A 805 -52.04 3.78 -6.02
CA ILE A 805 -52.36 2.93 -7.18
C ILE A 805 -52.27 3.74 -8.49
N ASP A 806 -52.71 5.01 -8.47
CA ASP A 806 -52.69 5.89 -9.65
C ASP A 806 -51.29 6.45 -9.97
N ILE A 807 -50.36 6.42 -9.02
CA ILE A 807 -49.01 6.99 -9.15
C ILE A 807 -47.99 5.89 -9.52
N CYS A 808 -48.03 4.73 -8.86
CA CYS A 808 -47.09 3.62 -9.06
C CYS A 808 -47.83 2.25 -9.12
N PRO A 809 -48.66 2.01 -10.15
CA PRO A 809 -49.55 0.85 -10.22
C PRO A 809 -48.80 -0.49 -10.19
N THR A 810 -47.68 -0.59 -10.90
CA THR A 810 -46.90 -1.84 -11.00
C THR A 810 -46.41 -2.33 -9.64
N GLN A 811 -45.75 -1.45 -8.87
CA GLN A 811 -45.15 -1.79 -7.57
C GLN A 811 -46.22 -2.04 -6.50
N VAL A 812 -47.31 -1.26 -6.51
CA VAL A 812 -48.42 -1.42 -5.55
C VAL A 812 -49.16 -2.74 -5.77
N PHE A 813 -49.47 -3.13 -7.01
CA PHE A 813 -50.12 -4.41 -7.29
C PHE A 813 -49.20 -5.62 -7.06
N GLU A 814 -47.90 -5.47 -7.31
CA GLU A 814 -46.91 -6.48 -6.95
C GLU A 814 -46.83 -6.69 -5.43
N TRP A 815 -46.84 -5.60 -4.65
CA TRP A 815 -46.88 -5.65 -3.20
C TRP A 815 -48.19 -6.25 -2.66
N PHE A 816 -49.35 -5.84 -3.20
CA PHE A 816 -50.64 -6.41 -2.79
C PHE A 816 -50.66 -7.93 -3.00
N ASN A 817 -50.18 -8.44 -4.14
CA ASN A 817 -50.10 -9.88 -4.38
C ASN A 817 -49.32 -10.65 -3.30
N ASN A 818 -48.29 -10.02 -2.73
CA ASN A 818 -47.46 -10.62 -1.68
C ASN A 818 -48.10 -10.56 -0.29
N VAL A 819 -48.94 -9.57 -0.02
CA VAL A 819 -49.49 -9.27 1.32
C VAL A 819 -50.94 -9.71 1.50
N VAL A 820 -51.74 -9.85 0.43
CA VAL A 820 -53.18 -10.20 0.48
C VAL A 820 -53.47 -11.46 1.30
N ASN A 821 -52.60 -12.47 1.23
CA ASN A 821 -52.79 -13.73 1.95
C ASN A 821 -52.26 -13.70 3.40
N LYS A 822 -51.60 -12.61 3.80
CA LYS A 822 -50.93 -12.49 5.11
C LYS A 822 -51.74 -11.69 6.13
N SER A 823 -52.73 -10.90 5.69
CA SER A 823 -53.61 -10.13 6.58
C SER A 823 -55.05 -10.10 6.08
N SER A 824 -55.98 -10.52 6.94
CA SER A 824 -57.43 -10.55 6.67
C SER A 824 -58.03 -9.16 6.45
N ILE A 825 -57.47 -8.14 7.11
CA ILE A 825 -57.88 -6.73 6.99
C ILE A 825 -57.62 -6.22 5.56
N ILE A 826 -56.44 -6.55 5.03
CA ILE A 826 -55.99 -6.15 3.69
C ILE A 826 -56.79 -6.87 2.61
N HIS A 827 -57.00 -8.19 2.79
CA HIS A 827 -57.87 -8.99 1.92
C HIS A 827 -59.28 -8.39 1.81
N ARG A 828 -59.89 -8.05 2.95
CA ARG A 828 -61.24 -7.43 3.00
C ARG A 828 -61.28 -6.05 2.33
N TRP A 829 -60.26 -5.22 2.53
CA TRP A 829 -60.22 -3.90 1.91
C TRP A 829 -60.06 -3.97 0.38
N ILE A 830 -59.19 -4.85 -0.12
CA ILE A 830 -58.97 -5.02 -1.56
C ILE A 830 -60.25 -5.53 -2.24
N TYR A 831 -60.94 -6.48 -1.61
CA TYR A 831 -62.21 -7.01 -2.08
C TYR A 831 -63.29 -5.93 -2.19
N ASN A 832 -63.42 -5.08 -1.17
CA ASN A 832 -64.41 -4.00 -1.15
C ASN A 832 -64.16 -2.94 -2.22
N ASN A 833 -62.89 -2.68 -2.56
CA ASN A 833 -62.49 -1.68 -3.57
C ASN A 833 -62.32 -2.26 -4.98
N ILE A 834 -62.67 -3.54 -5.22
CA ILE A 834 -62.46 -4.24 -6.51
C ILE A 834 -62.99 -3.48 -7.72
N LYS A 835 -64.13 -2.79 -7.58
CA LYS A 835 -64.76 -2.02 -8.66
C LYS A 835 -63.94 -0.82 -9.11
N GLN A 836 -63.12 -0.25 -8.23
CA GLN A 836 -62.35 0.98 -8.50
C GLN A 836 -61.10 0.71 -9.34
N TRP A 837 -60.44 -0.44 -9.15
CA TRP A 837 -59.19 -0.75 -9.86
C TRP A 837 -59.32 -1.82 -10.95
N LEU A 838 -60.34 -2.70 -10.91
CA LEU A 838 -60.45 -3.80 -11.87
C LEU A 838 -60.65 -3.32 -13.32
N LYS A 839 -61.61 -2.42 -13.56
CA LYS A 839 -61.96 -1.97 -14.92
C LYS A 839 -60.86 -1.07 -15.54
N PRO A 840 -60.33 -0.04 -14.83
CA PRO A 840 -59.28 0.83 -15.38
C PRO A 840 -57.97 0.09 -15.67
N TYR A 841 -57.53 -0.78 -14.75
CA TYR A 841 -56.18 -1.34 -14.83
C TYR A 841 -56.07 -2.71 -15.52
N LEU A 842 -57.16 -3.49 -15.62
CA LEU A 842 -57.16 -4.78 -16.35
C LEU A 842 -57.53 -4.61 -17.84
N LEU A 843 -58.50 -3.75 -18.14
CA LEU A 843 -59.07 -3.62 -19.50
C LEU A 843 -58.54 -2.40 -20.27
N TYR A 844 -58.36 -1.26 -19.60
CA TYR A 844 -57.99 -0.01 -20.27
C TYR A 844 -56.49 0.35 -20.20
N ASN A 845 -55.71 -0.31 -19.33
CA ASN A 845 -54.29 -0.01 -19.19
C ASN A 845 -53.44 -0.63 -20.31
N THR A 846 -52.57 0.17 -20.92
CA THR A 846 -51.70 -0.23 -22.04
C THR A 846 -50.57 -1.15 -21.59
N TYR A 847 -50.11 -1.03 -20.35
CA TYR A 847 -49.01 -1.84 -19.80
C TYR A 847 -49.43 -3.29 -19.52
N THR A 848 -48.84 -4.24 -20.24
CA THR A 848 -49.09 -5.70 -20.11
C THR A 848 -48.74 -6.22 -18.72
N LYS A 849 -47.62 -5.76 -18.12
CA LYS A 849 -47.16 -6.18 -16.78
C LYS A 849 -48.20 -5.90 -15.68
N VAL A 850 -48.85 -4.74 -15.71
CA VAL A 850 -49.88 -4.37 -14.74
C VAL A 850 -51.12 -5.25 -14.89
N ARG A 851 -51.54 -5.54 -16.13
CA ARG A 851 -52.68 -6.44 -16.41
C ARG A 851 -52.42 -7.86 -15.87
N THR A 852 -51.19 -8.37 -16.03
CA THR A 852 -50.79 -9.67 -15.48
C THR A 852 -50.80 -9.69 -13.95
N LEU A 853 -50.27 -8.65 -13.29
CA LEU A 853 -50.28 -8.54 -11.83
C LEU A 853 -51.70 -8.49 -11.25
N ILE A 854 -52.63 -7.85 -11.95
CA ILE A 854 -54.04 -7.79 -11.54
C ILE A 854 -54.74 -9.14 -11.72
N ALA A 855 -54.44 -9.85 -12.81
CA ALA A 855 -54.92 -11.22 -12.98
C ALA A 855 -54.41 -12.14 -11.86
N GLN A 856 -53.14 -11.99 -11.45
CA GLN A 856 -52.57 -12.69 -10.30
C GLN A 856 -53.24 -12.30 -8.98
N LEU A 857 -53.61 -11.02 -8.81
CA LEU A 857 -54.28 -10.53 -7.61
C LEU A 857 -55.70 -11.11 -7.47
N LEU A 858 -56.44 -11.22 -8.58
CA LEU A 858 -57.76 -11.87 -8.59
C LEU A 858 -57.68 -13.33 -8.16
N VAL A 859 -56.63 -14.04 -8.57
CA VAL A 859 -56.37 -15.41 -8.15
C VAL A 859 -55.97 -15.45 -6.66
N ALA A 860 -55.14 -14.51 -6.21
CA ALA A 860 -54.72 -14.39 -4.81
C ALA A 860 -55.88 -14.09 -3.85
N LEU A 861 -56.93 -13.39 -4.31
CA LEU A 861 -58.14 -13.11 -3.51
C LEU A 861 -59.03 -14.34 -3.29
N VAL A 862 -58.88 -15.41 -4.07
CA VAL A 862 -59.66 -16.64 -3.88
C VAL A 862 -59.22 -17.33 -2.59
N PRO A 863 -60.11 -17.58 -1.62
CA PRO A 863 -59.74 -18.14 -0.31
C PRO A 863 -59.11 -19.54 -0.35
N SER A 864 -59.27 -20.29 -1.45
CA SER A 864 -58.75 -21.66 -1.61
C SER A 864 -57.26 -21.68 -1.96
N ALA A 865 -56.44 -22.24 -1.06
CA ALA A 865 -55.00 -22.45 -1.29
C ALA A 865 -54.71 -23.39 -2.47
N ILE A 866 -55.53 -24.44 -2.62
CA ILE A 866 -55.43 -25.42 -3.71
C ILE A 866 -55.63 -24.72 -5.05
N PHE A 867 -56.70 -23.92 -5.19
CA PHE A 867 -56.97 -23.17 -6.42
C PHE A 867 -55.81 -22.25 -6.83
N ARG A 868 -55.19 -21.55 -5.85
CA ARG A 868 -54.04 -20.68 -6.08
C ARG A 868 -52.82 -21.46 -6.57
N GLN A 869 -52.56 -22.64 -6.03
CA GLN A 869 -51.44 -23.49 -6.41
C GLN A 869 -51.63 -24.08 -7.82
N THR A 870 -52.83 -24.56 -8.14
CA THR A 870 -53.17 -25.13 -9.46
C THR A 870 -53.09 -24.11 -10.59
N TYR A 871 -53.52 -22.86 -10.34
CA TYR A 871 -53.44 -21.78 -11.33
C TYR A 871 -51.98 -21.36 -11.61
N ARG A 872 -51.11 -21.36 -10.59
CA ARG A 872 -49.68 -20.99 -10.74
C ARG A 872 -48.86 -22.02 -11.51
N THR A 873 -49.21 -23.30 -11.44
CA THR A 873 -48.44 -24.39 -12.08
C THR A 873 -48.78 -24.64 -13.55
N GLY A 874 -49.80 -24.00 -14.13
CA GLY A 874 -50.19 -24.11 -15.54
C GLY A 874 -50.65 -25.51 -16.00
N LYS A 875 -50.35 -26.56 -15.26
CA LYS A 875 -50.83 -27.93 -15.43
C LYS A 875 -52.09 -28.09 -14.57
N TYR A 876 -53.10 -28.76 -15.13
CA TYR A 876 -54.44 -29.07 -14.57
C TYR A 876 -55.63 -28.18 -14.94
N PHE A 877 -55.51 -27.14 -15.77
CA PHE A 877 -56.72 -26.42 -16.23
C PHE A 877 -57.63 -27.26 -17.16
N LEU A 878 -57.14 -28.41 -17.65
CA LEU A 878 -57.92 -29.34 -18.48
C LEU A 878 -58.55 -30.53 -17.71
N ASN A 879 -58.37 -30.64 -16.39
CA ASN A 879 -58.86 -31.80 -15.62
C ASN A 879 -59.70 -31.46 -14.38
N LEU A 880 -60.38 -30.31 -14.36
CA LEU A 880 -61.54 -30.13 -13.48
C LEU A 880 -62.79 -30.74 -14.13
N SER A 881 -62.78 -32.07 -14.30
CA SER A 881 -63.98 -32.85 -14.55
C SER A 881 -64.79 -32.94 -13.26
N LYS A 882 -65.91 -32.22 -13.21
CA LYS A 882 -67.18 -32.51 -12.49
C LYS A 882 -67.22 -32.99 -11.02
N GLN A 883 -66.13 -33.30 -10.32
CA GLN A 883 -66.20 -34.05 -9.05
C GLN A 883 -65.80 -33.31 -7.77
N GLN A 884 -65.29 -32.06 -7.84
CA GLN A 884 -64.95 -31.29 -6.63
C GLN A 884 -65.84 -30.05 -6.38
N LEU A 885 -66.84 -29.80 -7.22
CA LEU A 885 -67.84 -28.74 -6.98
C LEU A 885 -68.98 -29.16 -6.04
N ALA A 886 -68.99 -30.41 -5.54
CA ALA A 886 -70.11 -30.96 -4.79
C ALA A 886 -69.97 -30.90 -3.26
N SER A 887 -68.84 -30.47 -2.68
CA SER A 887 -68.59 -30.57 -1.23
C SER A 887 -68.44 -29.25 -0.47
N ALA A 888 -68.71 -28.10 -1.08
CA ALA A 888 -68.65 -26.80 -0.40
C ALA A 888 -69.99 -26.05 -0.41
N THR A 889 -71.08 -26.75 -0.12
CA THR A 889 -72.35 -26.13 0.28
C THR A 889 -72.29 -25.79 1.77
N GLN A 890 -71.69 -24.66 2.14
CA GLN A 890 -72.00 -23.89 3.37
C GLN A 890 -71.03 -22.71 3.50
N THR A 891 -71.42 -21.54 2.97
CA THR A 891 -71.22 -20.18 3.52
C THR A 891 -71.56 -19.14 2.44
N THR A 892 -72.61 -18.38 2.70
CA THR A 892 -73.38 -17.54 1.76
C THR A 892 -72.68 -16.27 1.27
N ALA A 893 -71.39 -16.06 1.55
CA ALA A 893 -70.63 -14.89 1.07
C ALA A 893 -69.86 -15.14 -0.25
N THR A 894 -69.69 -16.40 -0.67
CA THR A 894 -68.85 -16.80 -1.82
C THR A 894 -69.57 -16.76 -3.17
N HIS A 895 -70.91 -16.75 -3.18
CA HIS A 895 -71.69 -16.72 -4.42
C HIS A 895 -71.62 -15.37 -5.15
N GLY A 896 -71.40 -14.26 -4.45
CA GLY A 896 -71.31 -12.93 -5.07
C GLY A 896 -70.08 -12.78 -5.97
N THR A 897 -68.94 -13.30 -5.55
CA THR A 897 -67.65 -13.15 -6.26
C THR A 897 -67.51 -14.09 -7.44
N ILE A 898 -67.92 -15.35 -7.28
CA ILE A 898 -67.80 -16.36 -8.34
C ILE A 898 -68.78 -16.06 -9.48
N THR A 899 -69.99 -15.59 -9.17
CA THR A 899 -70.98 -15.22 -10.20
C THR A 899 -70.59 -13.92 -10.91
N SER A 900 -69.93 -12.99 -10.22
CA SER A 900 -69.37 -11.76 -10.82
C SER A 900 -68.15 -12.03 -11.71
N LEU A 901 -67.29 -12.98 -11.33
CA LEU A 901 -66.16 -13.44 -12.15
C LEU A 901 -66.62 -14.26 -13.38
N LEU A 902 -67.68 -15.06 -13.25
CA LEU A 902 -68.27 -15.81 -14.37
C LEU A 902 -69.03 -14.90 -15.34
N THR A 903 -69.73 -13.87 -14.87
CA THR A 903 -70.40 -12.88 -15.75
C THR A 903 -69.40 -11.97 -16.46
N LEU A 904 -68.27 -11.62 -15.83
CA LEU A 904 -67.18 -10.90 -16.51
C LEU A 904 -66.50 -11.77 -17.58
N ASN A 905 -66.25 -13.06 -17.29
CA ASN A 905 -65.72 -13.99 -18.30
C ASN A 905 -66.68 -14.20 -19.47
N GLN A 906 -67.99 -14.26 -19.24
CA GLN A 906 -68.99 -14.34 -20.31
C GLN A 906 -69.07 -13.05 -21.15
N GLN A 907 -68.88 -11.87 -20.56
CA GLN A 907 -68.83 -10.61 -21.33
C GLN A 907 -67.54 -10.44 -22.14
N VAL A 908 -66.39 -10.88 -21.60
CA VAL A 908 -65.10 -10.82 -22.31
C VAL A 908 -65.03 -11.85 -23.44
N ILE A 909 -65.65 -13.03 -23.27
CA ILE A 909 -65.76 -14.05 -24.33
C ILE A 909 -66.74 -13.60 -25.43
N LYS A 910 -67.87 -12.95 -25.09
CA LYS A 910 -68.78 -12.40 -26.11
C LYS A 910 -68.14 -11.28 -26.93
N ASN A 911 -67.31 -10.42 -26.33
CA ASN A 911 -66.66 -9.32 -27.05
C ASN A 911 -65.43 -9.74 -27.86
N ARG A 912 -64.93 -10.98 -27.72
CA ARG A 912 -63.89 -11.55 -28.59
C ARG A 912 -64.42 -12.27 -29.83
N ILE A 913 -65.72 -12.58 -29.89
CA ILE A 913 -66.35 -13.25 -31.04
C ILE A 913 -66.91 -12.24 -32.07
N VAL A 914 -67.05 -10.96 -31.72
CA VAL A 914 -67.57 -9.92 -32.65
C VAL A 914 -66.46 -9.25 -33.49
N PHE A 915 -65.17 -9.37 -33.13
CA PHE A 915 -64.08 -8.67 -33.83
C PHE A 915 -63.29 -9.54 -34.85
N LEU A 916 -63.67 -10.81 -35.04
CA LEU A 916 -63.02 -11.71 -36.01
C LEU A 916 -63.97 -12.26 -37.08
N SER A 917 -65.19 -11.71 -37.21
CA SER A 917 -66.14 -12.11 -38.27
C SER A 917 -66.47 -11.02 -39.28
N THR A 918 -65.75 -9.91 -39.30
CA THR A 918 -65.86 -8.91 -40.36
C THR A 918 -64.55 -8.14 -40.46
N TYR A 919 -64.16 -7.88 -41.70
CA TYR A 919 -63.39 -6.71 -42.13
C TYR A 919 -63.47 -5.51 -41.18
#